data_AF-A0A9E5S3G3-F1
#
_entry.id   AF-A0A9E5S3G3-F1
#
_cell.length_a   1.000
_cell.length_b   1.000
_cell.length_c   1.000
_cell.angle_alpha   90.00
_cell.angle_beta   90.00
_cell.angle_gamma   90.00
#
_symmetry.space_group_name_H-M   'P 1'
#
loop_
_entity.id
_entity.type
_entity.pdbx_description
1 polymer ?
#
loop_
_entity_poly.entity_id
_entity_poly.type
_entity_poly.pdbx_seq_one_letter_code
_entity_poly.pdbx_strand_id
1 'polypeptide(L)'
;MTLLIFDNPEHTVACHPRGIGLGFFDGVHRGHLELLRTLVFESNRMGIVPAVLTFPDRPESVLRPDDSFNGYLCDLEDRLALLSDCGIGETHLLTFDQTFAAISPIDFLHNYLGKRLRAKLVVVGHDYRFGRGGAGNVELLRKWAEDNQVRLIVVEQVKQGGDRISSSRLRELIVQGKVDEAISLLGRPYSLRGKVIQGRRLGSRLGFPTANISILPFLACPAHGVYATRTRVDGRTYDSITNVGLRPTVDEAAKCPLAETYLYDTNQTLYGRDIHIDFLQRIRPEMQFESIRQLVEQVNADLKQVRQWHRESELCHEKARISGVPVYVLPTDRFAQAAIYFVFYLPLKKRQAASMALLSRVLTSSCRRYPSRILLARALDGLYGATLESNQERQGDLQLITFSAGALRRWNDDSSPFSAVCDLLFDVLLDPLLDEEGLFYEDIVEAERQNLMMELSARENDRAKFAFDRCLEMFCGDRPQGLSPYGDLESLQTISRQELAKAYQTLLSQCSASIYLGGSIDADLLEACLARIRQLPVGERVKVRPSERPSPFDPAEPSAGLEKRMVEQARIVLAYQGLPPYFSHRTIAATFLNSMLGGDAHSLLFDVVREKMGLAYSVFSSHLRSLSAMFIMAGVTPEKVNDALKAIQDQLSRLTIGDFDRSLFERTARMIETGILSVNDDLSSMLAHQMYGHLYGRLMNRKESLDALRSVTPEEVSQMASGLRLVTCYVLTGMDSDFDLTSAGLFDDFEEVNEAQK
;
A
#
# COMPACT_ATOMS: atom_id res chain seq x y z
N MET A 1 13.19 12.32 -7.17
CA MET A 1 14.33 11.76 -7.93
C MET A 1 15.36 11.34 -6.88
N THR A 2 15.83 10.10 -6.88
CA THR A 2 16.86 9.64 -5.92
C THR A 2 18.23 10.12 -6.37
N LEU A 3 19.02 10.67 -5.45
CA LEU A 3 20.39 11.09 -5.75
C LEU A 3 21.30 9.87 -5.76
N LEU A 4 21.95 9.62 -6.90
CA LEU A 4 22.96 8.59 -7.03
C LEU A 4 24.32 9.16 -6.62
N ILE A 5 24.98 8.54 -5.64
CA ILE A 5 26.28 8.95 -5.14
C ILE A 5 27.26 7.80 -5.36
N PHE A 6 28.23 8.00 -6.25
CA PHE A 6 29.37 7.10 -6.38
C PHE A 6 30.38 7.45 -5.30
N ASP A 7 30.45 6.63 -4.25
CA ASP A 7 31.38 6.87 -3.17
C ASP A 7 32.76 6.33 -3.57
N ASN A 8 33.66 7.23 -3.98
CA ASN A 8 35.08 6.92 -4.14
C ASN A 8 35.77 7.07 -2.76
N PRO A 9 36.51 6.08 -2.22
CA PRO A 9 37.20 6.16 -0.92
C PRO A 9 37.92 7.48 -0.60
N GLU A 10 38.35 8.24 -1.61
CA GLU A 10 39.14 9.48 -1.44
C GLU A 10 38.32 10.78 -1.40
N HIS A 11 37.05 10.82 -1.82
CA HIS A 11 36.29 12.08 -1.89
C HIS A 11 34.78 11.87 -1.70
N THR A 12 34.26 12.30 -0.53
CA THR A 12 32.94 12.94 -0.28
C THR A 12 32.70 13.01 1.24
N VAL A 13 32.74 14.21 1.84
CA VAL A 13 32.23 14.42 3.22
C VAL A 13 30.80 14.92 3.10
N ALA A 14 29.86 14.20 3.69
CA ALA A 14 28.46 14.53 3.53
C ALA A 14 28.00 15.68 4.45
N CYS A 15 27.12 16.56 3.95
CA CYS A 15 26.76 17.82 4.62
C CYS A 15 25.60 17.72 5.62
N HIS A 16 24.81 16.64 5.63
CA HIS A 16 23.65 16.45 6.51
C HIS A 16 23.60 15.03 7.13
N PRO A 17 22.87 14.82 8.25
CA PRO A 17 22.65 13.49 8.83
C PRO A 17 21.77 12.60 7.94
N ARG A 18 21.94 11.28 8.07
CA ARG A 18 21.21 10.26 7.29
C ARG A 18 20.71 9.11 8.16
N GLY A 19 19.63 8.48 7.70
CA GLY A 19 19.35 7.08 8.03
C GLY A 19 20.01 6.19 6.98
N ILE A 20 20.75 5.16 7.40
CA ILE A 20 21.48 4.26 6.50
C ILE A 20 20.91 2.85 6.54
N GLY A 21 20.41 2.37 5.41
CA GLY A 21 20.10 0.96 5.18
C GLY A 21 21.30 0.25 4.58
N LEU A 22 21.70 -0.89 5.14
CA LEU A 22 22.84 -1.67 4.64
C LEU A 22 22.38 -2.97 3.98
N GLY A 23 22.83 -3.21 2.75
CA GLY A 23 22.52 -4.46 2.03
C GLY A 23 22.87 -4.42 0.54
N PHE A 24 22.83 -5.58 -0.12
CA PHE A 24 23.07 -5.69 -1.56
C PHE A 24 21.81 -5.41 -2.40
N PHE A 25 20.62 -5.67 -1.83
CA PHE A 25 19.31 -5.35 -2.41
C PHE A 25 19.02 -5.92 -3.81
N ASP A 26 19.72 -6.98 -4.28
CA ASP A 26 19.66 -7.56 -5.63
C ASP A 26 18.30 -7.44 -6.33
N GLY A 27 17.26 -8.07 -5.78
CA GLY A 27 15.91 -8.01 -6.33
C GLY A 27 14.90 -7.29 -5.44
N VAL A 28 15.31 -6.52 -4.42
CA VAL A 28 14.41 -5.81 -3.48
C VAL A 28 13.17 -6.65 -3.10
N HIS A 29 13.39 -7.85 -2.55
CA HIS A 29 12.31 -8.77 -2.17
C HIS A 29 11.59 -8.32 -0.88
N ARG A 30 10.51 -8.99 -0.46
CA ARG A 30 9.71 -8.58 0.72
C ARG A 30 10.54 -8.35 1.99
N GLY A 31 11.55 -9.18 2.25
CA GLY A 31 12.51 -8.93 3.34
C GLY A 31 13.29 -7.60 3.21
N HIS A 32 13.76 -7.25 2.00
CA HIS A 32 14.38 -5.95 1.75
C HIS A 32 13.35 -4.81 1.83
N LEU A 33 12.12 -5.01 1.34
CA LEU A 33 11.06 -4.01 1.42
C LEU A 33 10.74 -3.66 2.87
N GLU A 34 10.68 -4.63 3.79
CA GLU A 34 10.49 -4.37 5.23
C GLU A 34 11.61 -3.47 5.78
N LEU A 35 12.87 -3.77 5.45
CA LEU A 35 14.04 -2.98 5.86
C LEU A 35 13.99 -1.56 5.31
N LEU A 36 13.79 -1.42 3.99
CA LEU A 36 13.77 -0.13 3.30
C LEU A 36 12.61 0.75 3.76
N ARG A 37 11.42 0.17 3.98
CA ARG A 37 10.27 0.91 4.50
C ARG A 37 10.45 1.33 5.94
N THR A 38 11.03 0.47 6.78
CA THR A 38 11.40 0.83 8.15
C THR A 38 12.40 1.99 8.15
N LEU A 39 13.41 1.94 7.28
CA LEU A 39 14.36 3.02 7.09
C LEU A 39 13.67 4.33 6.71
N VAL A 40 12.79 4.31 5.71
CA VAL A 40 12.09 5.53 5.27
C VAL A 40 11.15 6.05 6.35
N PHE A 41 10.37 5.17 6.99
CA PHE A 41 9.46 5.52 8.07
C PHE A 41 10.20 6.22 9.21
N GLU A 42 11.30 5.65 9.70
CA GLU A 42 12.05 6.19 10.83
C GLU A 42 12.91 7.39 10.44
N SER A 43 13.43 7.45 9.21
CA SER A 43 14.14 8.63 8.71
C SER A 43 13.21 9.84 8.62
N ASN A 44 11.99 9.64 8.10
CA ASN A 44 10.97 10.69 8.03
C ASN A 44 10.56 11.18 9.43
N ARG A 45 10.40 10.24 10.38
CA ARG A 45 10.11 10.54 11.79
C ARG A 45 11.19 11.39 12.44
N MET A 46 12.46 11.11 12.13
CA MET A 46 13.62 11.84 12.65
C MET A 46 13.99 13.10 11.84
N GLY A 47 13.29 13.39 10.73
CA GLY A 47 13.62 14.51 9.84
C GLY A 47 14.99 14.38 9.14
N ILE A 48 15.45 13.16 8.87
CA ILE A 48 16.73 12.86 8.21
C ILE A 48 16.51 12.20 6.85
N VAL A 49 17.54 12.23 5.98
CA VAL A 49 17.44 11.64 4.64
C VAL A 49 17.62 10.12 4.70
N PRO A 50 16.66 9.30 4.20
CA PRO A 50 16.85 7.86 4.07
C PRO A 50 17.80 7.57 2.90
N ALA A 51 18.89 6.87 3.21
CA ALA A 51 19.91 6.51 2.25
C ALA A 51 20.28 5.02 2.36
N VAL A 52 20.67 4.42 1.24
CA VAL A 52 21.16 3.03 1.24
C VAL A 52 22.62 2.97 0.82
N LEU A 53 23.37 2.08 1.46
CA LEU A 53 24.72 1.71 1.05
C LEU A 53 24.67 0.35 0.38
N THR A 54 25.07 0.30 -0.88
CA THR A 54 25.03 -0.92 -1.69
C THR A 54 26.17 -0.98 -2.71
N PHE A 55 26.24 -2.07 -3.48
CA PHE A 55 27.32 -2.36 -4.42
C PHE A 55 26.76 -2.59 -5.83
N PRO A 56 27.43 -2.15 -6.90
CA PRO A 56 27.01 -2.43 -8.27
C PRO A 56 27.05 -3.94 -8.54
N ASP A 57 28.15 -4.58 -8.16
CA ASP A 57 28.36 -6.03 -8.25
C ASP A 57 28.33 -6.69 -6.88
N ARG A 58 28.06 -7.99 -6.85
CA ARG A 58 28.03 -8.73 -5.58
C ARG A 58 29.40 -8.76 -4.91
N PRO A 59 29.47 -8.66 -3.56
CA PRO A 59 30.71 -8.88 -2.84
C PRO A 59 31.35 -10.25 -3.11
N GLU A 60 30.54 -11.30 -3.28
CA GLU A 60 31.05 -12.66 -3.49
C GLU A 60 31.76 -12.83 -4.84
N SER A 61 31.52 -11.97 -5.83
CA SER A 61 32.29 -12.00 -7.09
C SER A 61 33.77 -11.68 -6.89
N VAL A 62 34.11 -10.93 -5.83
CA VAL A 62 35.49 -10.64 -5.46
C VAL A 62 36.02 -11.62 -4.41
N LEU A 63 35.17 -12.03 -3.46
CA LEU A 63 35.57 -12.93 -2.37
C LEU A 63 35.62 -14.41 -2.79
N ARG A 64 34.80 -14.81 -3.76
CA ARG A 64 34.57 -16.20 -4.21
C ARG A 64 34.28 -16.21 -5.73
N PRO A 65 35.26 -15.89 -6.57
CA PRO A 65 35.06 -15.82 -8.02
C PRO A 65 34.61 -17.14 -8.66
N ASP A 66 34.88 -18.28 -8.00
CA ASP A 66 34.54 -19.61 -8.50
C ASP A 66 33.14 -20.12 -8.06
N ASP A 67 32.38 -19.35 -7.26
CA ASP A 67 31.04 -19.77 -6.81
C ASP A 67 30.03 -19.79 -7.98
N SER A 68 29.28 -20.89 -8.11
CA SER A 68 28.23 -21.02 -9.13
C SER A 68 27.16 -19.93 -8.93
N PHE A 69 27.02 -19.04 -9.90
CA PHE A 69 26.11 -17.91 -9.83
C PHE A 69 24.93 -18.03 -10.79
N ASN A 70 23.73 -18.18 -10.24
CA ASN A 70 22.47 -18.32 -11.00
C ASN A 70 21.86 -16.99 -11.49
N GLY A 71 22.67 -15.95 -11.71
CA GLY A 71 22.20 -14.67 -12.26
C GLY A 71 21.53 -13.71 -11.26
N TYR A 72 21.55 -12.42 -11.59
CA TYR A 72 21.00 -11.33 -10.80
C TYR A 72 19.48 -11.30 -10.96
N LEU A 73 18.77 -10.86 -9.93
CA LEU A 73 17.30 -10.81 -9.95
C LEU A 73 16.78 -9.60 -10.75
N CYS A 74 17.56 -8.54 -10.84
CA CYS A 74 17.35 -7.47 -11.81
C CYS A 74 18.69 -6.79 -12.12
N ASP A 75 18.73 -5.94 -13.14
CA ASP A 75 19.92 -5.15 -13.42
C ASP A 75 20.07 -3.98 -12.43
N LEU A 76 21.18 -3.24 -12.53
CA LEU A 76 21.45 -2.10 -11.66
C LEU A 76 20.43 -0.97 -11.86
N GLU A 77 20.00 -0.70 -13.08
CA GLU A 77 19.06 0.39 -13.38
C GLU A 77 17.69 0.10 -12.76
N ASP A 78 17.18 -1.13 -12.93
CA ASP A 78 15.96 -1.62 -12.31
C ASP A 78 16.07 -1.61 -10.78
N ARG A 79 17.20 -2.02 -10.21
CA ARG A 79 17.42 -1.99 -8.76
C ARG A 79 17.39 -0.55 -8.21
N LEU A 80 18.02 0.40 -8.89
CA LEU A 80 17.99 1.81 -8.50
C LEU A 80 16.58 2.40 -8.61
N ALA A 81 15.82 2.02 -9.64
CA ALA A 81 14.41 2.41 -9.78
C ALA A 81 13.57 1.86 -8.61
N LEU A 82 13.74 0.57 -8.26
CA LEU A 82 13.04 -0.05 -7.13
C LEU A 82 13.37 0.61 -5.79
N LEU A 83 14.63 0.97 -5.55
CA LEU A 83 15.03 1.72 -4.36
C LEU A 83 14.40 3.12 -4.34
N SER A 84 14.35 3.80 -5.49
CA SER A 84 13.69 5.10 -5.61
C SER A 84 12.19 5.03 -5.33
N ASP A 85 11.53 3.99 -5.83
CA ASP A 85 10.09 3.74 -5.62
C ASP A 85 9.78 3.39 -4.16
N CYS A 86 10.76 2.83 -3.43
CA CYS A 86 10.68 2.63 -1.99
C CYS A 86 10.90 3.91 -1.18
N GLY A 87 11.07 5.09 -1.79
CA GLY A 87 11.22 6.37 -1.09
C GLY A 87 12.63 6.67 -0.62
N ILE A 88 13.64 5.93 -1.10
CA ILE A 88 15.04 6.20 -0.76
C ILE A 88 15.48 7.51 -1.43
N GLY A 89 16.01 8.43 -0.62
CA GLY A 89 16.48 9.74 -1.06
C GLY A 89 17.85 9.68 -1.73
N GLU A 90 18.75 8.85 -1.19
CA GLU A 90 20.13 8.71 -1.69
C GLU A 90 20.56 7.24 -1.80
N THR A 91 21.27 6.90 -2.87
CA THR A 91 21.88 5.58 -3.03
C THR A 91 23.39 5.74 -3.19
N HIS A 92 24.12 5.23 -2.21
CA HIS A 92 25.58 5.20 -2.19
C HIS A 92 26.06 3.89 -2.81
N LEU A 93 26.64 3.97 -4.00
CA LEU A 93 27.27 2.86 -4.70
C LEU A 93 28.76 2.83 -4.36
N LEU A 94 29.15 1.80 -3.61
CA LEU A 94 30.56 1.50 -3.33
C LEU A 94 31.07 0.46 -4.32
N THR A 95 32.32 0.61 -4.76
CA THR A 95 33.00 -0.47 -5.47
C THR A 95 33.54 -1.45 -4.44
N PHE A 96 33.12 -2.71 -4.51
CA PHE A 96 33.63 -3.76 -3.61
C PHE A 96 34.89 -4.37 -4.23
N ASP A 97 36.07 -3.84 -3.89
CA ASP A 97 37.37 -4.37 -4.32
C ASP A 97 38.12 -5.02 -3.14
N GLN A 98 39.32 -5.55 -3.40
CA GLN A 98 40.15 -6.17 -2.35
C GLN A 98 40.57 -5.16 -1.27
N THR A 99 40.71 -3.87 -1.62
CA THR A 99 41.06 -2.80 -0.69
C THR A 99 39.92 -2.58 0.31
N PHE A 100 38.69 -2.47 -0.18
CA PHE A 100 37.49 -2.33 0.62
C PHE A 100 37.22 -3.60 1.45
N ALA A 101 37.40 -4.78 0.87
CA ALA A 101 37.26 -6.06 1.56
C ALA A 101 38.24 -6.23 2.74
N ALA A 102 39.37 -5.50 2.73
CA ALA A 102 40.37 -5.53 3.80
C ALA A 102 40.07 -4.59 4.99
N ILE A 103 39.08 -3.71 4.87
CA ILE A 103 38.73 -2.73 5.92
C ILE A 103 38.26 -3.44 7.20
N SER A 104 38.78 -3.03 8.35
CA SER A 104 38.36 -3.61 9.63
C SER A 104 36.91 -3.23 9.97
N PRO A 105 36.17 -4.05 10.73
CA PRO A 105 34.81 -3.70 11.16
C PRO A 105 34.75 -2.34 11.88
N ILE A 106 35.72 -2.04 12.74
CA ILE A 106 35.77 -0.77 13.50
C ILE A 106 36.01 0.42 12.57
N ASP A 107 36.90 0.29 11.58
CA ASP A 107 37.15 1.36 10.61
C ASP A 107 35.94 1.62 9.73
N PHE A 108 35.21 0.57 9.32
CA PHE A 108 33.95 0.71 8.60
C PHE A 108 32.92 1.51 9.43
N LEU A 109 32.75 1.18 10.71
CA LEU A 109 31.81 1.88 11.58
C LEU A 109 32.18 3.36 11.78
N HIS A 110 33.41 3.64 12.22
CA HIS A 110 33.80 5.02 12.54
C HIS A 110 34.03 5.88 11.31
N ASN A 111 34.76 5.39 10.31
CA ASN A 111 35.17 6.21 9.17
C ASN A 111 34.10 6.27 8.08
N TYR A 112 33.40 5.16 7.80
CA TYR A 112 32.32 5.16 6.81
C TYR A 112 30.98 5.57 7.40
N LEU A 113 30.40 4.80 8.34
CA LEU A 113 29.06 5.11 8.87
C LEU A 113 29.04 6.42 9.66
N GLY A 114 30.00 6.59 10.58
CA GLY A 114 30.08 7.75 11.46
C GLY A 114 30.51 9.04 10.75
N LYS A 115 31.74 9.08 10.23
CA LYS A 115 32.32 10.31 9.67
C LYS A 115 31.81 10.63 8.26
N ARG A 116 31.86 9.67 7.34
CA ARG A 116 31.55 9.91 5.92
C ARG A 116 30.05 10.07 5.67
N LEU A 117 29.24 9.11 6.13
CA LEU A 117 27.79 9.09 5.91
C LEU A 117 27.00 9.87 6.95
N ARG A 118 27.61 10.17 8.12
CA ARG A 118 26.95 10.87 9.24
C ARG A 118 25.66 10.19 9.67
N ALA A 119 25.73 8.86 9.84
CA ALA A 119 24.60 8.05 10.23
C ALA A 119 24.05 8.50 11.61
N LYS A 120 22.73 8.75 11.66
CA LYS A 120 21.95 8.96 12.90
C LYS A 120 20.93 7.85 13.13
N LEU A 121 20.61 7.11 12.08
CA LEU A 121 19.85 5.88 12.10
C LEU A 121 20.59 4.84 11.24
N VAL A 122 20.63 3.60 11.69
CA VAL A 122 21.13 2.46 10.92
C VAL A 122 20.08 1.37 10.95
N VAL A 123 19.72 0.84 9.78
CA VAL A 123 18.75 -0.25 9.65
C VAL A 123 19.40 -1.43 8.93
N VAL A 124 19.39 -2.60 9.58
CA VAL A 124 20.06 -3.82 9.09
C VAL A 124 19.16 -5.04 9.30
N GLY A 125 19.42 -6.11 8.56
CA GLY A 125 18.84 -7.43 8.86
C GLY A 125 19.52 -8.08 10.07
N HIS A 126 18.81 -8.98 10.74
CA HIS A 126 19.31 -9.71 11.92
C HIS A 126 20.63 -10.50 11.71
N ASP A 127 20.92 -10.94 10.49
CA ASP A 127 22.10 -11.72 10.12
C ASP A 127 23.18 -10.88 9.41
N TYR A 128 23.11 -9.55 9.53
CA TYR A 128 24.05 -8.65 8.86
C TYR A 128 25.48 -8.81 9.36
N ARG A 129 26.41 -8.95 8.41
CA ARG A 129 27.86 -9.04 8.65
C ARG A 129 28.61 -8.02 7.80
N PHE A 130 29.70 -7.50 8.34
CA PHE A 130 30.51 -6.45 7.67
C PHE A 130 31.98 -6.49 8.09
N GLY A 131 32.81 -5.69 7.40
CA GLY A 131 34.25 -5.62 7.60
C GLY A 131 34.99 -6.88 7.14
N ARG A 132 36.31 -6.87 7.28
CA ARG A 132 37.21 -7.90 6.78
C ARG A 132 36.77 -9.30 7.19
N GLY A 133 36.52 -10.16 6.20
CA GLY A 133 36.06 -11.54 6.41
C GLY A 133 34.68 -11.67 7.07
N GLY A 134 33.88 -10.61 7.12
CA GLY A 134 32.59 -10.59 7.82
C GLY A 134 32.73 -10.71 9.34
N ALA A 135 33.83 -10.20 9.91
CA ALA A 135 34.12 -10.27 11.34
C ALA A 135 33.23 -9.34 12.20
N GLY A 136 32.61 -8.32 11.61
CA GLY A 136 31.62 -7.47 12.27
C GLY A 136 30.23 -8.10 12.23
N ASN A 137 29.48 -7.96 13.32
CA ASN A 137 28.13 -8.47 13.51
C ASN A 137 27.19 -7.41 14.12
N VAL A 138 25.92 -7.77 14.30
CA VAL A 138 24.89 -6.89 14.84
C VAL A 138 25.20 -6.47 16.28
N GLU A 139 25.80 -7.33 17.09
CA GLU A 139 26.21 -7.00 18.47
C GLU A 139 27.28 -5.91 18.51
N LEU A 140 28.30 -6.02 17.66
CA LEU A 140 29.33 -4.98 17.52
C LEU A 140 28.73 -3.66 17.04
N LEU A 141 27.83 -3.73 16.05
CA LEU A 141 27.11 -2.57 15.54
C LEU A 141 26.24 -1.92 16.62
N ARG A 142 25.56 -2.72 17.45
CA ARG A 142 24.73 -2.23 18.57
C ARG A 142 25.56 -1.45 19.57
N LYS A 143 26.68 -2.02 20.02
CA LYS A 143 27.60 -1.34 20.93
C LYS A 143 28.10 -0.02 20.35
N TRP A 144 28.55 -0.03 19.08
CA TRP A 144 28.98 1.19 18.42
C TRP A 144 27.85 2.22 18.29
N ALA A 145 26.63 1.78 18.00
CA ALA A 145 25.48 2.66 17.86
C ALA A 145 25.12 3.34 19.19
N GLU A 146 25.15 2.60 20.31
CA GLU A 146 24.99 3.13 21.67
C GLU A 146 26.08 4.18 21.98
N ASP A 147 27.35 3.84 21.77
CA ASP A 147 28.50 4.71 22.04
C ASP A 147 28.47 6.03 21.22
N ASN A 148 27.81 6.03 20.06
CA ASN A 148 27.80 7.17 19.12
C ASN A 148 26.43 7.85 18.99
N GLN A 149 25.44 7.51 19.85
CA GLN A 149 24.08 8.04 19.80
C GLN A 149 23.42 7.87 18.42
N VAL A 150 23.62 6.70 17.83
CA VAL A 150 23.00 6.29 16.56
C VAL A 150 21.87 5.34 16.89
N ARG A 151 20.68 5.58 16.35
CA ARG A 151 19.57 4.64 16.51
C ARG A 151 19.83 3.41 15.63
N LEU A 152 19.87 2.22 16.21
CA LEU A 152 19.96 0.97 15.46
C LEU A 152 18.60 0.27 15.45
N ILE A 153 18.13 -0.11 14.26
CA ILE A 153 16.96 -0.96 14.10
C ILE A 153 17.37 -2.23 13.37
N VAL A 154 17.13 -3.36 14.03
CA VAL A 154 17.40 -4.69 13.47
C VAL A 154 16.08 -5.26 12.99
N VAL A 155 15.94 -5.42 11.69
CA VAL A 155 14.76 -6.01 11.08
C VAL A 155 14.88 -7.53 11.14
N GLU A 156 13.89 -8.14 11.77
CA GLU A 156 13.79 -9.59 11.84
C GLU A 156 13.59 -10.22 10.46
N GLN A 157 13.95 -11.49 10.39
CA GLN A 157 13.83 -12.24 9.16
C GLN A 157 12.36 -12.45 8.79
N VAL A 158 11.91 -11.81 7.71
CA VAL A 158 10.58 -12.04 7.16
C VAL A 158 10.47 -13.48 6.67
N LYS A 159 9.42 -14.17 7.11
CA LYS A 159 9.08 -15.52 6.68
C LYS A 159 7.78 -15.50 5.87
N GLN A 160 7.65 -16.45 4.94
CA GLN A 160 6.39 -16.73 4.26
C GLN A 160 6.17 -18.23 4.22
N GLY A 161 5.01 -18.69 4.71
CA GLY A 161 4.71 -20.12 4.87
C GLY A 161 5.69 -20.84 5.81
N GLY A 162 6.32 -20.13 6.75
CA GLY A 162 7.33 -20.65 7.68
C GLY A 162 8.78 -20.57 7.18
N ASP A 163 9.00 -20.36 5.88
CA ASP A 163 10.34 -20.36 5.29
C ASP A 163 10.94 -18.96 5.13
N ARG A 164 12.28 -18.88 5.12
CA ARG A 164 13.04 -17.65 4.88
C ARG A 164 12.83 -17.07 3.47
N ILE A 165 12.65 -15.75 3.39
CA ILE A 165 12.79 -14.99 2.14
C ILE A 165 14.26 -14.63 1.93
N SER A 166 14.87 -15.08 0.83
CA SER A 166 16.25 -14.72 0.47
C SER A 166 16.47 -14.68 -1.05
N SER A 167 17.48 -13.93 -1.48
CA SER A 167 17.83 -13.81 -2.91
C SER A 167 18.26 -15.15 -3.52
N SER A 168 18.96 -16.02 -2.77
CA SER A 168 19.35 -17.35 -3.27
C SER A 168 18.14 -18.24 -3.56
N ARG A 169 17.19 -18.32 -2.63
CA ARG A 169 15.93 -19.05 -2.83
C ARG A 169 15.12 -18.51 -4.00
N LEU A 170 15.07 -17.19 -4.15
CA LEU A 170 14.40 -16.56 -5.28
C LEU A 170 15.00 -17.00 -6.61
N ARG A 171 16.33 -16.99 -6.73
CA ARG A 171 17.01 -17.47 -7.96
C ARG A 171 16.70 -18.93 -8.24
N GLU A 172 16.70 -19.79 -7.21
CA GLU A 172 16.33 -21.21 -7.35
C GLU A 172 14.90 -21.37 -7.89
N LEU A 173 13.93 -20.63 -7.35
CA LEU A 173 12.55 -20.66 -7.82
C LEU A 173 12.43 -20.18 -9.29
N ILE A 174 13.12 -19.10 -9.66
CA ILE A 174 13.13 -18.60 -11.04
C ILE A 174 13.72 -19.63 -11.99
N VAL A 175 14.90 -20.18 -11.67
CA VAL A 175 15.58 -21.20 -12.50
C VAL A 175 14.76 -22.49 -12.61
N GLN A 176 13.96 -22.84 -11.60
CA GLN A 176 13.01 -23.96 -11.66
C GLN A 176 11.70 -23.62 -12.41
N GLY A 177 11.49 -22.35 -12.76
CA GLY A 177 10.30 -21.84 -13.43
C GLY A 177 9.09 -21.64 -12.50
N LYS A 178 9.29 -21.67 -11.19
CA LYS A 178 8.27 -21.44 -10.14
C LYS A 178 8.07 -19.94 -9.89
N VAL A 179 7.71 -19.22 -10.96
CA VAL A 179 7.62 -17.75 -10.94
C VAL A 179 6.46 -17.23 -10.08
N ASP A 180 5.41 -18.03 -9.90
CA ASP A 180 4.26 -17.76 -9.04
C ASP A 180 4.64 -17.82 -7.54
N GLU A 181 5.44 -18.80 -7.15
CA GLU A 181 6.05 -18.85 -5.80
C GLU A 181 7.03 -17.68 -5.61
N ALA A 182 7.80 -17.32 -6.65
CA ALA A 182 8.73 -16.20 -6.57
C ALA A 182 8.02 -14.85 -6.39
N ILE A 183 6.85 -14.64 -7.00
CA ILE A 183 6.01 -13.43 -6.81
C ILE A 183 5.70 -13.22 -5.34
N SER A 184 5.34 -14.30 -4.65
CA SER A 184 4.97 -14.28 -3.25
C SER A 184 6.13 -13.75 -2.38
N LEU A 185 7.35 -14.18 -2.67
CA LEU A 185 8.55 -13.79 -1.94
C LEU A 185 9.09 -12.39 -2.38
N LEU A 186 8.97 -12.04 -3.66
CA LEU A 186 9.39 -10.73 -4.20
C LEU A 186 8.43 -9.61 -3.83
N GLY A 187 7.14 -9.90 -3.72
CA GLY A 187 6.05 -8.92 -3.65
C GLY A 187 5.68 -8.30 -5.01
N ARG A 188 6.26 -8.80 -6.11
CA ARG A 188 5.99 -8.39 -7.50
C ARG A 188 6.39 -9.51 -8.48
N PRO A 189 5.89 -9.48 -9.72
CA PRO A 189 6.39 -10.34 -10.80
C PRO A 189 7.89 -10.22 -11.02
N TYR A 190 8.54 -11.35 -11.31
CA TYR A 190 9.87 -11.34 -11.89
C TYR A 190 9.78 -10.73 -13.30
N SER A 191 10.65 -9.78 -13.61
CA SER A 191 10.58 -8.99 -14.85
C SER A 191 11.87 -9.11 -15.64
N LEU A 192 11.75 -9.25 -16.95
CA LEU A 192 12.87 -9.14 -17.88
C LEU A 192 12.68 -7.93 -18.77
N ARG A 193 13.71 -7.07 -18.82
CA ARG A 193 13.78 -5.92 -19.72
C ARG A 193 14.61 -6.25 -20.95
N GLY A 194 14.18 -5.80 -22.11
CA GLY A 194 15.00 -5.88 -23.31
C GLY A 194 14.43 -5.13 -24.50
N LYS A 195 15.33 -4.82 -25.44
CA LYS A 195 14.95 -4.27 -26.75
C LYS A 195 14.43 -5.38 -27.65
N VAL A 196 13.29 -5.14 -28.30
CA VAL A 196 12.67 -6.10 -29.22
C VAL A 196 13.54 -6.25 -30.46
N ILE A 197 14.04 -7.47 -30.68
CA ILE A 197 14.88 -7.84 -31.82
C ILE A 197 14.09 -8.62 -32.87
N GLN A 198 14.62 -8.65 -34.09
CA GLN A 198 14.00 -9.37 -35.20
C GLN A 198 14.26 -10.89 -35.10
N GLY A 199 13.19 -11.67 -34.91
CA GLY A 199 13.23 -13.14 -34.95
C GLY A 199 13.11 -13.75 -36.35
N ARG A 200 12.98 -15.09 -36.44
CA ARG A 200 12.78 -15.84 -37.71
C ARG A 200 11.40 -15.62 -38.37
N ARG A 201 10.53 -14.79 -37.78
CA ARG A 201 9.15 -14.49 -38.21
C ARG A 201 8.23 -15.71 -38.36
N LEU A 202 8.54 -16.83 -37.69
CA LEU A 202 7.73 -18.06 -37.76
C LEU A 202 6.34 -17.84 -37.14
N GLY A 203 6.27 -17.24 -35.94
CA GLY A 203 5.00 -16.93 -35.28
C GLY A 203 4.11 -16.01 -36.13
N SER A 204 4.69 -14.97 -36.73
CA SER A 204 3.95 -14.04 -37.61
C SER A 204 3.31 -14.74 -38.82
N ARG A 205 3.95 -15.75 -39.40
CA ARG A 205 3.37 -16.57 -40.49
C ARG A 205 2.25 -17.50 -40.00
N LEU A 206 2.22 -17.80 -38.70
CA LEU A 206 1.24 -18.66 -38.05
C LEU A 206 0.10 -17.87 -37.38
N GLY A 207 0.07 -16.54 -37.51
CA GLY A 207 -0.95 -15.66 -36.91
C GLY A 207 -0.60 -15.09 -35.53
N PHE A 208 0.62 -15.31 -35.05
CA PHE A 208 1.09 -14.90 -33.71
C PHE A 208 2.37 -14.05 -33.82
N PRO A 209 2.29 -12.75 -34.17
CA PRO A 209 3.48 -11.91 -34.23
C PRO A 209 4.13 -11.77 -32.84
N THR A 210 5.33 -12.34 -32.67
CA THR A 210 6.05 -12.30 -31.40
C THR A 210 7.06 -11.15 -31.32
N ALA A 211 7.12 -10.51 -30.16
CA ALA A 211 8.20 -9.62 -29.74
C ALA A 211 9.27 -10.45 -29.03
N ASN A 212 10.49 -10.43 -29.56
CA ASN A 212 11.57 -11.28 -29.05
C ASN A 212 12.59 -10.42 -28.30
N ILE A 213 12.96 -10.80 -27.08
CA ILE A 213 14.06 -10.16 -26.32
C ILE A 213 15.12 -11.18 -25.93
N SER A 214 16.40 -10.77 -25.96
CA SER A 214 17.51 -11.58 -25.46
C SER A 214 17.59 -11.49 -23.94
N ILE A 215 17.67 -12.64 -23.27
CA ILE A 215 17.90 -12.70 -21.83
C ILE A 215 19.41 -12.54 -21.59
N LEU A 216 19.78 -11.52 -20.83
CA LEU A 216 21.19 -11.20 -20.60
C LEU A 216 21.84 -12.30 -19.72
N PRO A 217 23.07 -12.76 -20.03
CA PRO A 217 23.68 -13.91 -19.34
C PRO A 217 23.89 -13.72 -17.82
N PHE A 218 23.97 -12.48 -17.35
CA PHE A 218 24.14 -12.16 -15.94
C PHE A 218 22.82 -12.14 -15.16
N LEU A 219 21.65 -12.25 -15.80
CA LEU A 219 20.35 -12.29 -15.15
C LEU A 219 19.90 -13.73 -14.89
N ALA A 220 19.08 -13.93 -13.86
CA ALA A 220 18.49 -15.23 -13.54
C ALA A 220 17.50 -15.66 -14.64
N CYS A 221 17.89 -16.60 -15.50
CA CYS A 221 17.01 -17.08 -16.56
C CYS A 221 15.89 -17.98 -15.99
N PRO A 222 14.60 -17.69 -16.27
CA PRO A 222 13.53 -18.64 -15.99
C PRO A 222 13.76 -19.97 -16.71
N ALA A 223 13.24 -21.08 -16.16
CA ALA A 223 13.24 -22.37 -16.85
C ALA A 223 12.64 -22.25 -18.26
N HIS A 224 13.09 -23.10 -19.19
CA HIS A 224 12.49 -23.09 -20.53
C HIS A 224 11.04 -23.59 -20.50
N GLY A 225 10.18 -22.95 -21.28
CA GLY A 225 8.77 -23.26 -21.36
C GLY A 225 7.88 -22.05 -21.61
N VAL A 226 6.59 -22.28 -21.46
CA VAL A 226 5.54 -21.30 -21.78
C VAL A 226 4.97 -20.71 -20.51
N TYR A 227 4.81 -19.39 -20.51
CA TYR A 227 4.42 -18.60 -19.35
C TYR A 227 3.25 -17.67 -19.68
N ALA A 228 2.31 -17.55 -18.72
CA ALA A 228 1.42 -16.40 -18.64
C ALA A 228 2.24 -15.19 -18.19
N THR A 229 2.13 -14.09 -18.93
CA THR A 229 2.96 -12.89 -18.73
C THR A 229 2.16 -11.61 -18.94
N ARG A 230 2.68 -10.49 -18.49
CA ARG A 230 2.21 -9.16 -18.90
C ARG A 230 3.39 -8.38 -19.47
N THR A 231 3.16 -7.69 -20.58
CA THR A 231 4.22 -6.94 -21.27
C THR A 231 3.94 -5.46 -21.22
N ARG A 232 4.88 -4.69 -20.67
CA ARG A 232 4.85 -3.23 -20.64
C ARG A 232 5.62 -2.66 -21.82
N VAL A 233 4.97 -1.77 -22.57
CA VAL A 233 5.57 -1.03 -23.70
C VAL A 233 4.97 0.38 -23.76
N ASP A 234 5.81 1.40 -23.84
CA ASP A 234 5.42 2.82 -23.96
C ASP A 234 4.33 3.26 -22.94
N GLY A 235 4.43 2.79 -21.69
CA GLY A 235 3.48 3.15 -20.62
C GLY A 235 2.12 2.43 -20.69
N ARG A 236 1.95 1.47 -21.59
CA ARG A 236 0.81 0.54 -21.65
C ARG A 236 1.23 -0.87 -21.25
N THR A 237 0.30 -1.62 -20.68
CA THR A 237 0.50 -3.01 -20.30
C THR A 237 -0.50 -3.91 -21.02
N TYR A 238 0.02 -4.93 -21.68
CA TYR A 238 -0.75 -5.92 -22.41
C TYR A 238 -0.66 -7.27 -21.70
N ASP A 239 -1.75 -8.03 -21.72
CA ASP A 239 -1.70 -9.44 -21.34
C ASP A 239 -1.01 -10.22 -22.47
N SER A 240 -0.15 -11.17 -22.13
CA SER A 240 0.73 -11.81 -23.10
C SER A 240 1.09 -13.25 -22.71
N ILE A 241 1.52 -14.03 -23.70
CA ILE A 241 2.17 -15.34 -23.49
C ILE A 241 3.61 -15.27 -23.94
N THR A 242 4.50 -15.81 -23.12
CA THR A 242 5.93 -15.81 -23.40
C THR A 242 6.46 -17.23 -23.43
N ASN A 243 7.15 -17.58 -24.51
CA ASN A 243 7.97 -18.78 -24.59
C ASN A 243 9.42 -18.42 -24.27
N VAL A 244 10.00 -19.06 -23.25
CA VAL A 244 11.44 -18.97 -22.95
C VAL A 244 12.11 -20.21 -23.52
N GLY A 245 13.05 -20.02 -24.43
CA GLY A 245 13.77 -21.12 -25.08
C GLY A 245 15.14 -20.69 -25.59
N LEU A 246 15.84 -21.60 -26.27
CA LEU A 246 17.16 -21.33 -26.83
C LEU A 246 17.07 -20.83 -28.28
N ARG A 247 17.89 -19.85 -28.63
CA ARG A 247 18.10 -19.51 -30.04
C ARG A 247 18.86 -20.65 -30.74
N PRO A 248 18.34 -21.25 -31.83
CA PRO A 248 19.13 -22.18 -32.63
C PRO A 248 20.18 -21.39 -33.41
N THR A 249 21.43 -21.38 -32.94
CA THR A 249 22.60 -20.78 -33.59
C THR A 249 23.51 -21.86 -34.19
N VAL A 250 24.25 -21.50 -35.25
CA VAL A 250 25.24 -22.38 -35.91
C VAL A 250 26.45 -22.64 -35.00
N ASP A 251 26.69 -21.73 -34.05
CA ASP A 251 27.72 -21.84 -33.02
C ASP A 251 27.08 -22.26 -31.69
N GLU A 252 27.47 -23.42 -31.15
CA GLU A 252 26.95 -23.93 -29.88
C GLU A 252 27.39 -23.07 -28.68
N ALA A 253 28.51 -22.36 -28.79
CA ALA A 253 29.02 -21.46 -27.77
C ALA A 253 28.22 -20.13 -27.66
N ALA A 254 27.35 -19.85 -28.63
CA ALA A 254 26.55 -18.61 -28.72
C ALA A 254 25.04 -18.80 -28.46
N LYS A 255 24.63 -19.94 -27.89
CA LYS A 255 23.22 -20.19 -27.51
C LYS A 255 22.81 -19.26 -26.36
N CYS A 256 22.20 -18.12 -26.69
CA CYS A 256 21.57 -17.24 -25.69
C CYS A 256 20.08 -17.58 -25.52
N PRO A 257 19.56 -17.60 -24.29
CA PRO A 257 18.12 -17.72 -24.05
C PRO A 257 17.36 -16.53 -24.63
N LEU A 258 16.18 -16.81 -25.16
CA LEU A 258 15.29 -15.85 -25.79
C LEU A 258 13.91 -15.94 -25.16
N ALA A 259 13.32 -14.79 -24.84
CA ALA A 259 11.90 -14.68 -24.50
C ALA A 259 11.15 -14.23 -25.76
N GLU A 260 10.26 -15.08 -26.26
CA GLU A 260 9.39 -14.80 -27.41
C GLU A 260 7.97 -14.56 -26.91
N THR A 261 7.51 -13.32 -27.02
CA THR A 261 6.28 -12.88 -26.38
C THR A 261 5.23 -12.48 -27.41
N TYR A 262 4.05 -13.07 -27.31
CA TYR A 262 2.87 -12.68 -28.10
C TYR A 262 1.93 -11.87 -27.22
N LEU A 263 1.65 -10.63 -27.63
CA LEU A 263 0.73 -9.71 -26.96
C LEU A 263 -0.64 -9.83 -27.62
N TYR A 264 -1.69 -9.94 -26.82
CA TYR A 264 -3.05 -10.01 -27.35
C TYR A 264 -3.70 -8.64 -27.43
N ASP A 265 -4.74 -8.53 -28.26
CA ASP A 265 -5.59 -7.34 -28.39
C ASP A 265 -4.79 -6.09 -28.82
N THR A 266 -3.70 -6.32 -29.57
CA THR A 266 -2.87 -5.28 -30.18
C THR A 266 -2.32 -5.75 -31.52
N ASN A 267 -2.26 -4.84 -32.49
CA ASN A 267 -1.66 -5.05 -33.80
C ASN A 267 -0.37 -4.21 -33.97
N GLN A 268 0.20 -3.71 -32.87
CA GLN A 268 1.35 -2.82 -32.91
C GLN A 268 2.63 -3.57 -33.32
N THR A 269 3.43 -2.93 -34.16
CA THR A 269 4.79 -3.40 -34.47
C THR A 269 5.76 -2.89 -33.41
N LEU A 270 6.41 -3.80 -32.68
CA LEU A 270 7.23 -3.47 -31.51
C LEU A 270 8.74 -3.47 -31.78
N TYR A 271 9.20 -3.71 -33.01
CA TYR A 271 10.64 -3.79 -33.31
C TYR A 271 11.39 -2.53 -32.87
N GLY A 272 12.51 -2.73 -32.15
CA GLY A 272 13.36 -1.65 -31.65
C GLY A 272 12.83 -0.94 -30.40
N ARG A 273 11.62 -1.25 -29.92
CA ARG A 273 11.08 -0.75 -28.65
C ARG A 273 11.72 -1.48 -27.47
N ASP A 274 11.86 -0.79 -26.35
CA ASP A 274 12.19 -1.41 -25.07
C ASP A 274 10.90 -1.92 -24.42
N ILE A 275 10.90 -3.17 -23.99
CA ILE A 275 9.76 -3.80 -23.32
C ILE A 275 10.19 -4.42 -21.99
N HIS A 276 9.24 -4.52 -21.05
CA HIS A 276 9.39 -5.31 -19.83
C HIS A 276 8.38 -6.44 -19.84
N ILE A 277 8.83 -7.67 -19.60
CA ILE A 277 7.99 -8.86 -19.54
C ILE A 277 7.92 -9.33 -18.09
N ASP A 278 6.74 -9.19 -17.49
CA ASP A 278 6.44 -9.61 -16.13
C ASP A 278 5.91 -11.06 -16.15
N PHE A 279 6.64 -11.99 -15.52
CA PHE A 279 6.31 -13.42 -15.47
C PHE A 279 5.35 -13.73 -14.33
N LEU A 280 4.22 -14.36 -14.65
CA LEU A 280 3.11 -14.56 -13.71
C LEU A 280 2.90 -16.02 -13.31
N GLN A 281 2.84 -16.91 -14.30
CA GLN A 281 2.67 -18.34 -14.06
C GLN A 281 3.32 -19.15 -15.18
N ARG A 282 3.99 -20.25 -14.82
CA ARG A 282 4.43 -21.25 -15.82
C ARG A 282 3.25 -22.15 -16.18
N ILE A 283 2.94 -22.22 -17.47
CA ILE A 283 1.85 -23.03 -18.01
C ILE A 283 2.34 -24.45 -18.27
N ARG A 284 3.50 -24.58 -18.92
CA ARG A 284 4.12 -25.87 -19.23
C ARG A 284 5.62 -25.76 -19.51
N PRO A 285 6.38 -26.86 -19.41
CA PRO A 285 7.73 -26.93 -19.95
C PRO A 285 7.76 -26.83 -21.49
N GLU A 286 8.96 -26.64 -22.03
CA GLU A 286 9.21 -26.69 -23.47
C GLU A 286 8.88 -28.09 -24.03
N MET A 287 8.33 -28.13 -25.24
CA MET A 287 7.90 -29.36 -25.91
C MET A 287 8.45 -29.38 -27.34
N GLN A 288 8.80 -30.57 -27.82
CA GLN A 288 9.11 -30.80 -29.24
C GLN A 288 7.84 -31.26 -29.97
N PHE A 289 7.67 -30.82 -31.22
CA PHE A 289 6.52 -31.16 -32.05
C PHE A 289 6.99 -31.83 -33.33
N GLU A 290 6.29 -32.87 -33.76
CA GLU A 290 6.60 -33.63 -34.98
C GLU A 290 6.06 -32.94 -36.24
N SER A 291 5.12 -32.00 -36.09
CA SER A 291 4.58 -31.20 -37.20
C SER A 291 4.18 -29.79 -36.80
N ILE A 292 4.12 -28.88 -37.80
CA ILE A 292 3.63 -27.50 -37.61
C ILE A 292 2.17 -27.49 -37.12
N ARG A 293 1.36 -28.44 -37.56
CA ARG A 293 -0.05 -28.54 -37.13
C ARG A 293 -0.16 -28.77 -35.62
N GLN A 294 0.60 -29.72 -35.08
CA GLN A 294 0.64 -29.99 -33.64
C GLN A 294 1.10 -28.76 -32.84
N LEU A 295 2.11 -28.03 -33.35
CA LEU A 295 2.56 -26.79 -32.73
C LEU A 295 1.44 -25.75 -32.68
N VAL A 296 0.70 -25.54 -33.77
CA VAL A 296 -0.40 -24.56 -33.84
C VAL A 296 -1.56 -24.96 -32.91
N GLU A 297 -1.92 -26.25 -32.87
CA GLU A 297 -2.97 -26.77 -31.98
C GLU A 297 -2.57 -26.52 -30.51
N GLN A 298 -1.32 -26.80 -30.13
CA GLN A 298 -0.84 -26.56 -28.77
C GLN A 298 -0.77 -25.07 -28.41
N VAL A 299 -0.28 -24.21 -29.31
CA VAL A 299 -0.22 -22.75 -29.06
C VAL A 299 -1.62 -22.17 -28.84
N ASN A 300 -2.63 -22.64 -29.58
CA ASN A 300 -4.01 -22.21 -29.37
C ASN A 300 -4.58 -22.69 -28.02
N ALA A 301 -4.23 -23.91 -27.59
CA ALA A 301 -4.61 -24.42 -26.28
C ALA A 301 -3.95 -23.61 -25.15
N ASP A 302 -2.64 -23.34 -25.27
CA ASP A 302 -1.88 -22.52 -24.32
C ASP A 302 -2.48 -21.11 -24.24
N LEU A 303 -2.81 -20.50 -25.39
CA LEU A 303 -3.44 -19.19 -25.48
C LEU A 303 -4.79 -19.15 -24.76
N LYS A 304 -5.63 -20.17 -24.97
CA LYS A 304 -6.94 -20.27 -24.29
C LYS A 304 -6.76 -20.37 -22.78
N GLN A 305 -5.81 -21.18 -22.31
CA GLN A 305 -5.50 -21.34 -20.90
C GLN A 305 -4.98 -20.04 -20.27
N VAL A 306 -4.02 -19.36 -20.92
CA VAL A 306 -3.45 -18.09 -20.44
C VAL A 306 -4.52 -16.99 -20.39
N ARG A 307 -5.39 -16.90 -21.40
CA ARG A 307 -6.50 -15.95 -21.41
C ARG A 307 -7.47 -16.20 -20.26
N GLN A 308 -7.80 -17.46 -19.98
CA GLN A 308 -8.64 -17.80 -18.84
C GLN A 308 -7.96 -17.40 -17.52
N TRP A 309 -6.67 -17.71 -17.36
CA TRP A 309 -5.91 -17.34 -16.17
C TRP A 309 -5.90 -15.82 -15.91
N HIS A 310 -5.69 -15.01 -16.96
CA HIS A 310 -5.71 -13.55 -16.81
C HIS A 310 -7.08 -13.00 -16.37
N ARG A 311 -8.17 -13.65 -16.76
CA ARG A 311 -9.54 -13.28 -16.36
C ARG A 311 -9.90 -13.70 -14.94
N GLU A 312 -9.24 -14.73 -14.40
CA GLU A 312 -9.44 -15.22 -13.03
C GLU A 312 -8.51 -14.55 -12.01
N SER A 313 -7.65 -13.62 -12.47
CA SER A 313 -6.72 -12.91 -11.60
C SER A 313 -7.45 -12.03 -10.58
N GLU A 314 -7.21 -12.26 -9.29
CA GLU A 314 -7.81 -11.51 -8.18
C GLU A 314 -7.14 -10.14 -7.92
N LEU A 315 -6.13 -9.78 -8.73
CA LEU A 315 -5.35 -8.55 -8.55
C LEU A 315 -5.58 -7.57 -9.69
N CYS A 316 -5.72 -6.29 -9.31
CA CYS A 316 -5.65 -5.19 -10.26
C CYS A 316 -4.29 -5.17 -10.95
N HIS A 317 -4.26 -4.81 -12.22
CA HIS A 317 -3.01 -4.46 -12.91
C HIS A 317 -3.12 -3.17 -13.68
N GLU A 318 -2.01 -2.44 -13.70
CA GLU A 318 -1.91 -1.19 -14.45
C GLU A 318 -1.98 -1.50 -15.94
N LYS A 319 -3.02 -1.04 -16.64
CA LYS A 319 -3.19 -1.17 -18.09
C LYS A 319 -2.56 0.01 -18.85
N ALA A 320 -2.55 1.19 -18.24
CA ALA A 320 -1.99 2.39 -18.84
C ALA A 320 -1.59 3.41 -17.77
N ARG A 321 -0.62 4.27 -18.12
CA ARG A 321 -0.30 5.48 -17.37
C ARG A 321 -0.42 6.70 -18.27
N ILE A 322 -1.34 7.60 -17.96
CA ILE A 322 -1.63 8.78 -18.78
C ILE A 322 -1.46 10.02 -17.92
N SER A 323 -0.61 10.97 -18.34
CA SER A 323 -0.35 12.22 -17.58
C SER A 323 0.01 11.97 -16.11
N GLY A 324 0.75 10.89 -15.84
CA GLY A 324 1.15 10.45 -14.51
C GLY A 324 0.11 9.62 -13.74
N VAL A 325 -1.15 9.54 -14.20
CA VAL A 325 -2.26 8.82 -13.57
C VAL A 325 -2.26 7.35 -14.04
N PRO A 326 -2.01 6.38 -13.15
CA PRO A 326 -2.17 4.97 -13.47
C PRO A 326 -3.64 4.58 -13.55
N VAL A 327 -3.94 3.70 -14.51
CA VAL A 327 -5.24 3.09 -14.72
C VAL A 327 -5.11 1.59 -14.44
N TYR A 328 -5.67 1.17 -13.31
CA TYR A 328 -5.71 -0.22 -12.87
C TYR A 328 -7.01 -0.89 -13.32
N VAL A 329 -6.92 -2.12 -13.79
CA VAL A 329 -8.09 -2.93 -14.17
C VAL A 329 -8.10 -4.22 -13.37
N LEU A 330 -9.25 -4.55 -12.78
CA LEU A 330 -9.60 -5.84 -12.21
C LEU A 330 -10.57 -6.54 -13.16
N PRO A 331 -10.07 -7.33 -14.13
CA PRO A 331 -10.94 -8.02 -15.08
C PRO A 331 -11.67 -9.16 -14.36
N THR A 332 -12.99 -9.13 -14.33
CA THR A 332 -13.79 -10.22 -13.75
C THR A 332 -15.18 -10.30 -14.37
N ASP A 333 -15.60 -11.51 -14.76
CA ASP A 333 -16.96 -11.79 -15.23
C ASP A 333 -17.88 -12.28 -14.09
N ARG A 334 -17.41 -12.29 -12.84
CA ARG A 334 -18.17 -12.81 -11.68
C ARG A 334 -19.36 -11.95 -11.30
N PHE A 335 -19.34 -10.67 -11.66
CA PHE A 335 -20.34 -9.69 -11.27
C PHE A 335 -21.08 -9.15 -12.48
N ALA A 336 -22.39 -8.98 -12.35
CA ALA A 336 -23.22 -8.34 -13.38
C ALA A 336 -22.97 -6.82 -13.50
N GLN A 337 -22.38 -6.23 -12.46
CA GLN A 337 -22.04 -4.82 -12.39
C GLN A 337 -20.57 -4.58 -12.72
N ALA A 338 -20.29 -3.39 -13.23
CA ALA A 338 -18.95 -2.84 -13.36
C ALA A 338 -18.88 -1.50 -12.61
N ALA A 339 -17.67 -1.14 -12.18
CA ALA A 339 -17.44 0.08 -11.41
C ALA A 339 -16.13 0.77 -11.82
N ILE A 340 -16.11 2.10 -11.73
CA ILE A 340 -14.95 2.96 -11.88
C ILE A 340 -14.76 3.77 -10.60
N TYR A 341 -13.52 3.84 -10.11
CA TYR A 341 -13.11 4.66 -8.97
C TYR A 341 -11.99 5.58 -9.42
N PHE A 342 -12.21 6.90 -9.36
CA PHE A 342 -11.19 7.90 -9.59
C PHE A 342 -10.80 8.54 -8.25
N VAL A 343 -9.60 8.19 -7.79
CA VAL A 343 -9.14 8.50 -6.44
C VAL A 343 -8.06 9.56 -6.53
N PHE A 344 -8.25 10.68 -5.82
CA PHE A 344 -7.26 11.75 -5.67
C PHE A 344 -6.68 11.72 -4.27
N TYR A 345 -5.37 11.98 -4.17
CA TYR A 345 -4.63 11.97 -2.91
C TYR A 345 -4.02 13.35 -2.66
N LEU A 346 -4.28 13.93 -1.50
CA LEU A 346 -3.77 15.24 -1.09
C LEU A 346 -3.25 15.21 0.34
N PRO A 347 -2.17 15.95 0.66
CA PRO A 347 -1.82 16.23 2.05
C PRO A 347 -2.98 16.92 2.78
N LEU A 348 -3.31 16.44 3.97
CA LEU A 348 -4.43 16.95 4.74
C LEU A 348 -4.07 18.31 5.37
N LYS A 349 -4.84 19.35 5.02
CA LYS A 349 -4.74 20.70 5.60
C LYS A 349 -6.14 21.20 5.92
N LYS A 350 -6.34 21.81 7.08
CA LYS A 350 -7.66 22.17 7.65
C LYS A 350 -8.59 22.87 6.64
N ARG A 351 -8.18 24.04 6.11
CA ARG A 351 -8.99 24.82 5.15
C ARG A 351 -9.10 24.13 3.78
N GLN A 352 -8.02 23.48 3.32
CA GLN A 352 -8.04 22.77 2.04
C GLN A 352 -9.02 21.59 2.07
N ALA A 353 -9.09 20.86 3.18
CA ALA A 353 -9.99 19.74 3.38
C ALA A 353 -11.46 20.17 3.22
N ALA A 354 -11.84 21.28 3.83
CA ALA A 354 -13.16 21.90 3.66
C ALA A 354 -13.45 22.27 2.20
N SER A 355 -12.50 22.93 1.52
CA SER A 355 -12.69 23.35 0.13
C SER A 355 -12.86 22.17 -0.83
N MET A 356 -12.11 21.09 -0.59
CA MET A 356 -12.16 19.86 -1.38
C MET A 356 -13.42 19.03 -1.11
N ALA A 357 -13.87 18.98 0.16
CA ALA A 357 -15.11 18.33 0.52
C ALA A 357 -16.31 19.03 -0.14
N LEU A 358 -16.38 20.36 -0.04
CA LEU A 358 -17.43 21.14 -0.70
C LEU A 358 -17.37 20.99 -2.23
N LEU A 359 -16.18 21.10 -2.83
CA LEU A 359 -15.98 20.92 -4.26
C LEU A 359 -16.52 19.56 -4.75
N SER A 360 -16.24 18.47 -4.05
CA SER A 360 -16.69 17.13 -4.46
C SER A 360 -18.22 17.01 -4.54
N ARG A 361 -18.94 17.67 -3.62
CA ARG A 361 -20.40 17.73 -3.59
C ARG A 361 -20.95 18.60 -4.71
N VAL A 362 -20.33 19.76 -4.94
CA VAL A 362 -20.69 20.65 -6.06
C VAL A 362 -20.52 19.93 -7.41
N LEU A 363 -19.40 19.24 -7.63
CA LEU A 363 -19.16 18.48 -8.86
C LEU A 363 -20.21 17.36 -9.03
N THR A 364 -20.50 16.59 -7.98
CA THR A 364 -21.47 15.48 -8.07
C THR A 364 -22.95 15.92 -8.06
N SER A 365 -23.23 17.22 -7.96
CA SER A 365 -24.60 17.77 -8.00
C SER A 365 -25.10 18.07 -9.42
N SER A 366 -24.20 18.41 -10.35
CA SER A 366 -24.57 18.85 -11.70
C SER A 366 -23.35 18.86 -12.64
N CYS A 367 -23.61 18.92 -13.94
CA CYS A 367 -22.59 19.18 -14.95
C CYS A 367 -23.19 20.01 -16.08
N ARG A 368 -22.40 20.45 -17.04
CA ARG A 368 -22.91 21.23 -18.19
C ARG A 368 -24.02 20.50 -18.94
N ARG A 369 -23.90 19.17 -19.10
CA ARG A 369 -24.90 18.33 -19.76
C ARG A 369 -26.20 18.21 -18.96
N TYR A 370 -26.11 18.19 -17.62
CA TYR A 370 -27.24 18.06 -16.70
C TYR A 370 -27.17 19.16 -15.64
N PRO A 371 -27.72 20.36 -15.92
CA PRO A 371 -27.47 21.57 -15.13
C PRO A 371 -28.27 21.64 -13.82
N SER A 372 -28.72 20.51 -13.28
CA SER A 372 -29.32 20.42 -11.94
C SER A 372 -29.27 19.00 -11.39
N ARG A 373 -29.31 18.87 -10.07
CA ARG A 373 -29.35 17.58 -9.36
C ARG A 373 -30.51 16.69 -9.79
N ILE A 374 -31.66 17.29 -10.09
CA ILE A 374 -32.85 16.56 -10.56
C ILE A 374 -32.59 15.97 -11.96
N LEU A 375 -31.97 16.73 -12.86
CA LEU A 375 -31.67 16.24 -14.21
C LEU A 375 -30.60 15.17 -14.19
N LEU A 376 -29.56 15.34 -13.36
CA LEU A 376 -28.51 14.35 -13.18
C LEU A 376 -29.07 13.06 -12.58
N ALA A 377 -29.90 13.14 -11.54
CA ALA A 377 -30.57 11.99 -10.95
C ALA A 377 -31.47 11.26 -11.96
N ARG A 378 -32.26 11.99 -12.76
CA ARG A 378 -33.08 11.40 -13.84
C ARG A 378 -32.24 10.70 -14.90
N ALA A 379 -31.07 11.23 -15.23
CA ALA A 379 -30.14 10.58 -16.15
C ALA A 379 -29.64 9.25 -15.57
N LEU A 380 -29.27 9.22 -14.29
CA LEU A 380 -28.87 8.00 -13.58
C LEU A 380 -30.01 6.97 -13.48
N ASP A 381 -31.23 7.40 -13.20
CA ASP A 381 -32.43 6.55 -13.23
C ASP A 381 -32.64 5.94 -14.63
N GLY A 382 -32.45 6.75 -15.69
CA GLY A 382 -32.48 6.32 -17.08
C GLY A 382 -31.37 5.32 -17.45
N LEU A 383 -30.31 5.25 -16.66
CA LEU A 383 -29.24 4.25 -16.75
C LEU A 383 -29.48 3.05 -15.82
N TYR A 384 -30.75 2.74 -15.55
CA TYR A 384 -31.21 1.62 -14.74
C TYR A 384 -30.74 1.68 -13.28
N GLY A 385 -30.76 2.88 -12.71
CA GLY A 385 -30.31 3.11 -11.34
C GLY A 385 -28.79 3.02 -11.19
N ALA A 386 -28.05 3.49 -12.20
CA ALA A 386 -26.61 3.64 -12.10
C ALA A 386 -26.24 4.58 -10.93
N THR A 387 -25.10 4.34 -10.30
CA THR A 387 -24.61 5.17 -9.20
C THR A 387 -23.51 6.11 -9.69
N LEU A 388 -23.49 7.32 -9.15
CA LEU A 388 -22.40 8.30 -9.28
C LEU A 388 -22.31 9.04 -7.95
N GLU A 389 -21.18 8.89 -7.27
CA GLU A 389 -21.00 9.36 -5.90
C GLU A 389 -19.60 9.95 -5.70
N SER A 390 -19.45 10.75 -4.64
CA SER A 390 -18.15 11.16 -4.13
C SER A 390 -18.02 10.84 -2.65
N ASN A 391 -16.84 10.38 -2.25
CA ASN A 391 -16.51 10.06 -0.86
C ASN A 391 -15.21 10.75 -0.44
N GLN A 392 -15.13 11.13 0.84
CA GLN A 392 -13.98 11.79 1.43
C GLN A 392 -13.49 10.98 2.62
N GLU A 393 -12.22 10.61 2.59
CA GLU A 393 -11.61 9.83 3.65
C GLU A 393 -10.29 10.42 4.09
N ARG A 394 -9.87 10.05 5.30
CA ARG A 394 -8.53 10.31 5.80
C ARG A 394 -7.76 9.01 5.91
N GLN A 395 -6.57 8.98 5.32
CA GLN A 395 -5.61 7.90 5.51
C GLN A 395 -4.30 8.50 6.03
N GLY A 396 -4.12 8.48 7.36
CA GLY A 396 -3.01 9.15 8.02
C GLY A 396 -3.11 10.66 7.84
N ASP A 397 -2.10 11.24 7.21
CA ASP A 397 -2.00 12.66 6.90
C ASP A 397 -2.44 12.99 5.46
N LEU A 398 -3.15 12.06 4.80
CA LEU A 398 -3.72 12.25 3.47
C LEU A 398 -5.25 12.38 3.54
N GLN A 399 -5.78 13.30 2.74
CA GLN A 399 -7.16 13.33 2.30
C GLN A 399 -7.28 12.53 1.00
N LEU A 400 -8.19 11.57 0.98
CA LEU A 400 -8.60 10.84 -0.21
C LEU A 400 -9.94 11.38 -0.66
N ILE A 401 -10.04 11.73 -1.95
CA ILE A 401 -11.29 12.12 -2.60
C ILE A 401 -11.54 11.11 -3.70
N THR A 402 -12.58 10.31 -3.54
CA THR A 402 -12.94 9.27 -4.50
C THR A 402 -14.21 9.69 -5.21
N PHE A 403 -14.18 9.76 -6.54
CA PHE A 403 -15.38 9.80 -7.36
C PHE A 403 -15.60 8.40 -7.93
N SER A 404 -16.76 7.82 -7.66
CA SER A 404 -17.09 6.47 -8.12
C SER A 404 -18.35 6.46 -8.95
N ALA A 405 -18.38 5.61 -9.97
CA ALA A 405 -19.59 5.33 -10.73
C ALA A 405 -19.72 3.82 -10.98
N GLY A 406 -20.96 3.33 -10.94
CA GLY A 406 -21.25 1.90 -11.10
C GLY A 406 -22.56 1.68 -11.84
N ALA A 407 -22.61 0.65 -12.67
CA ALA A 407 -23.82 0.26 -13.39
C ALA A 407 -23.80 -1.21 -13.81
N LEU A 408 -24.93 -1.70 -14.33
CA LEU A 408 -24.99 -3.00 -15.01
C LEU A 408 -24.10 -3.00 -16.26
N ARG A 409 -23.42 -4.12 -16.49
CA ARG A 409 -22.49 -4.32 -17.61
C ARG A 409 -23.17 -4.14 -18.98
N ARG A 410 -24.28 -4.85 -19.18
CA ARG A 410 -25.10 -4.84 -20.40
C ARG A 410 -26.57 -4.94 -20.02
N TRP A 411 -27.41 -4.35 -20.84
CA TRP A 411 -28.85 -4.54 -20.82
C TRP A 411 -29.32 -5.23 -22.10
N ASN A 412 -30.56 -5.74 -22.10
CA ASN A 412 -31.16 -6.62 -23.11
C ASN A 412 -31.00 -6.18 -24.59
N ASP A 413 -30.72 -4.90 -24.85
CA ASP A 413 -30.60 -4.31 -26.19
C ASP A 413 -29.13 -4.04 -26.61
N ASP A 414 -28.15 -4.77 -26.06
CA ASP A 414 -26.70 -4.55 -26.23
C ASP A 414 -26.18 -3.16 -25.77
N SER A 415 -27.04 -2.31 -25.21
CA SER A 415 -26.62 -1.07 -24.55
C SER A 415 -25.75 -1.37 -23.32
N SER A 416 -24.73 -0.54 -23.09
CA SER A 416 -23.88 -0.60 -21.90
C SER A 416 -24.13 0.63 -21.03
N PRO A 417 -25.03 0.54 -20.03
CA PRO A 417 -25.24 1.60 -19.04
C PRO A 417 -23.93 2.02 -18.36
N PHE A 418 -22.99 1.07 -18.19
CA PHE A 418 -21.69 1.35 -17.61
C PHE A 418 -20.82 2.30 -18.45
N SER A 419 -20.81 2.18 -19.78
CA SER A 419 -20.09 3.13 -20.64
C SER A 419 -20.66 4.55 -20.47
N ALA A 420 -21.99 4.68 -20.47
CA ALA A 420 -22.67 5.95 -20.30
C ALA A 420 -22.45 6.58 -18.91
N VAL A 421 -22.41 5.78 -17.83
CA VAL A 421 -22.12 6.31 -16.49
C VAL A 421 -20.66 6.71 -16.33
N CYS A 422 -19.72 6.02 -17.01
CA CYS A 422 -18.32 6.44 -17.07
C CYS A 422 -18.19 7.80 -17.77
N ASP A 423 -18.87 7.98 -18.91
CA ASP A 423 -18.91 9.26 -19.61
C ASP A 423 -19.47 10.38 -18.73
N LEU A 424 -20.53 10.08 -17.96
CA LEU A 424 -21.14 11.02 -17.02
C LEU A 424 -20.21 11.39 -15.86
N LEU A 425 -19.47 10.43 -15.30
CA LEU A 425 -18.43 10.69 -14.31
C LEU A 425 -17.37 11.66 -14.87
N PHE A 426 -16.93 11.44 -16.11
CA PHE A 426 -16.00 12.34 -16.77
C PHE A 426 -16.63 13.70 -17.11
N ASP A 427 -17.91 13.79 -17.42
CA ASP A 427 -18.60 15.08 -17.62
C ASP A 427 -18.61 15.90 -16.32
N VAL A 428 -18.96 15.26 -15.19
CA VAL A 428 -18.93 15.89 -13.87
C VAL A 428 -17.53 16.42 -13.53
N LEU A 429 -16.47 15.68 -13.89
CA LEU A 429 -15.09 16.05 -13.57
C LEU A 429 -14.45 17.01 -14.57
N LEU A 430 -14.73 16.89 -15.87
CA LEU A 430 -14.01 17.60 -16.94
C LEU A 430 -14.85 18.69 -17.62
N ASP A 431 -16.18 18.67 -17.48
CA ASP A 431 -17.11 19.66 -18.03
C ASP A 431 -18.14 20.09 -16.96
N PRO A 432 -17.67 20.61 -15.81
CA PRO A 432 -18.55 21.05 -14.74
C PRO A 432 -19.43 22.23 -15.17
N LEU A 433 -20.55 22.43 -14.47
CA LEU A 433 -21.41 23.58 -14.70
C LEU A 433 -20.78 24.85 -14.10
N LEU A 434 -20.31 25.74 -14.97
CA LEU A 434 -19.68 27.02 -14.61
C LEU A 434 -20.43 28.20 -15.23
N ASP A 435 -20.39 29.35 -14.57
CA ASP A 435 -20.92 30.62 -15.07
C ASP A 435 -19.97 31.27 -16.11
N GLU A 436 -20.34 32.46 -16.59
CA GLU A 436 -19.57 33.21 -17.60
C GLU A 436 -18.17 33.63 -17.12
N GLU A 437 -17.96 33.70 -15.80
CA GLU A 437 -16.66 34.02 -15.18
C GLU A 437 -15.80 32.77 -14.95
N GLY A 438 -16.32 31.57 -15.29
CA GLY A 438 -15.67 30.30 -15.03
C GLY A 438 -15.74 29.85 -13.58
N LEU A 439 -16.72 30.35 -12.82
CA LEU A 439 -16.97 30.00 -11.42
C LEU A 439 -18.17 29.06 -11.29
N PHE A 440 -18.21 28.26 -10.22
CA PHE A 440 -19.39 27.44 -9.94
C PHE A 440 -20.60 28.32 -9.60
N TYR A 441 -21.80 27.90 -10.00
CA TYR A 441 -23.04 28.63 -9.71
C TYR A 441 -23.29 28.76 -8.19
N GLU A 442 -23.67 29.97 -7.77
CA GLU A 442 -23.75 30.33 -6.35
C GLU A 442 -24.86 29.60 -5.60
N ASP A 443 -26.02 29.39 -6.21
CA ASP A 443 -27.14 28.65 -5.65
C ASP A 443 -26.79 27.18 -5.39
N ILE A 444 -26.07 26.54 -6.32
CA ILE A 444 -25.58 25.16 -6.16
C ILE A 444 -24.54 25.09 -5.04
N VAL A 445 -23.58 26.01 -5.04
CA VAL A 445 -22.52 26.08 -4.03
C VAL A 445 -23.10 26.29 -2.63
N GLU A 446 -24.10 27.17 -2.47
CA GLU A 446 -24.76 27.42 -1.18
C GLU A 446 -25.62 26.24 -0.73
N ALA A 447 -26.37 25.62 -1.63
CA ALA A 447 -27.15 24.42 -1.29
C ALA A 447 -26.25 23.29 -0.78
N GLU A 448 -25.15 22.99 -1.47
CA GLU A 448 -24.25 21.91 -1.06
C GLU A 448 -23.40 22.28 0.18
N ARG A 449 -23.12 23.57 0.41
CA ARG A 449 -22.51 24.04 1.68
C ARG A 449 -23.44 23.78 2.86
N GLN A 450 -24.72 24.14 2.76
CA GLN A 450 -25.69 23.92 3.83
C GLN A 450 -25.90 22.42 4.11
N ASN A 451 -25.96 21.60 3.06
CA ASN A 451 -26.03 20.13 3.19
C ASN A 451 -24.83 19.58 3.97
N LEU A 452 -23.61 19.98 3.60
CA LEU A 452 -22.39 19.52 4.24
C LEU A 452 -22.27 20.02 5.70
N MET A 453 -22.67 21.27 5.96
CA MET A 453 -22.72 21.81 7.33
C MET A 453 -23.71 21.04 8.19
N MET A 454 -24.90 20.72 7.68
CA MET A 454 -25.91 19.92 8.39
C MET A 454 -25.37 18.52 8.72
N GLU A 455 -24.65 17.89 7.79
CA GLU A 455 -24.01 16.59 8.00
C GLU A 455 -22.94 16.65 9.11
N LEU A 456 -22.10 17.68 9.13
CA LEU A 456 -21.10 17.87 10.17
C LEU A 456 -21.71 18.17 11.54
N SER A 457 -22.74 19.01 11.61
CA SER A 457 -23.47 19.24 12.85
C SER A 457 -24.20 17.98 13.35
N ALA A 458 -24.70 17.13 12.46
CA ALA A 458 -25.30 15.84 12.83
C ALA A 458 -24.25 14.90 13.46
N ARG A 459 -22.99 14.93 13.00
CA ARG A 459 -21.90 14.17 13.63
C ARG A 459 -21.58 14.63 15.04
N GLU A 460 -21.63 15.93 15.33
CA GLU A 460 -21.42 16.45 16.70
C GLU A 460 -22.51 16.01 17.69
N ASN A 461 -23.71 15.72 17.17
CA ASN A 461 -24.81 15.19 17.96
C ASN A 461 -24.69 13.69 18.25
N ASP A 462 -23.94 12.94 17.43
CA ASP A 462 -23.55 11.56 17.71
C ASP A 462 -22.45 11.55 18.78
N ARG A 463 -22.84 11.31 20.05
CA ARG A 463 -21.92 11.38 21.19
C ARG A 463 -20.76 10.39 21.10
N ALA A 464 -20.95 9.24 20.45
CA ALA A 464 -19.89 8.25 20.29
C ALA A 464 -18.84 8.74 19.27
N LYS A 465 -19.29 9.24 18.10
CA LYS A 465 -18.39 9.84 17.11
C LYS A 465 -17.70 11.09 17.63
N PHE A 466 -18.43 11.96 18.32
CA PHE A 466 -17.86 13.15 18.95
C PHE A 466 -16.73 12.80 19.93
N ALA A 467 -16.96 11.83 20.83
CA ALA A 467 -15.94 11.42 21.79
C ALA A 467 -14.71 10.80 21.11
N PHE A 468 -14.92 10.03 20.04
CA PHE A 468 -13.83 9.47 19.24
C PHE A 468 -13.03 10.57 18.53
N ASP A 469 -13.71 11.48 17.84
CA ASP A 469 -13.09 12.59 17.10
C ASP A 469 -12.28 13.48 18.07
N ARG A 470 -12.78 13.76 19.29
CA ARG A 470 -12.03 14.49 20.34
C ARG A 470 -10.80 13.75 20.85
N CYS A 471 -10.93 12.45 21.13
CA CYS A 471 -9.78 11.64 21.56
C CYS A 471 -8.70 11.59 20.47
N LEU A 472 -9.11 11.48 19.21
CA LEU A 472 -8.24 11.47 18.06
C LEU A 472 -7.55 12.82 17.83
N GLU A 473 -8.26 13.94 17.98
CA GLU A 473 -7.68 15.29 17.97
C GLU A 473 -6.61 15.43 19.07
N MET A 474 -6.90 15.01 20.29
CA MET A 474 -5.96 15.04 21.41
C MET A 474 -4.74 14.14 21.17
N PHE A 475 -4.97 12.90 20.74
CA PHE A 475 -3.93 11.94 20.41
C PHE A 475 -2.99 12.54 19.36
N CYS A 476 -3.56 13.12 18.30
CA CYS A 476 -2.80 13.70 17.20
C CYS A 476 -2.22 15.09 17.47
N GLY A 477 -2.74 15.87 18.42
CA GLY A 477 -2.36 17.27 18.63
C GLY A 477 -2.57 18.12 17.37
N ASP A 478 -1.68 19.06 17.10
CA ASP A 478 -1.73 19.95 15.92
C ASP A 478 -1.38 19.27 14.58
N ARG A 479 -1.16 17.95 14.58
CA ARG A 479 -0.71 17.24 13.39
C ARG A 479 -1.86 16.96 12.42
N PRO A 480 -1.58 16.90 11.10
CA PRO A 480 -2.60 16.66 10.08
C PRO A 480 -3.46 15.41 10.32
N GLN A 481 -2.88 14.36 10.89
CA GLN A 481 -3.56 13.10 11.20
C GLN A 481 -4.78 13.25 12.10
N GLY A 482 -4.87 14.31 12.91
CA GLY A 482 -6.02 14.60 13.77
C GLY A 482 -7.14 15.33 13.04
N LEU A 483 -6.86 15.93 11.87
CA LEU A 483 -7.82 16.75 11.17
C LEU A 483 -8.95 15.90 10.56
N SER A 484 -10.13 16.51 10.47
CA SER A 484 -11.27 15.96 9.73
C SER A 484 -11.02 16.02 8.22
N PRO A 485 -11.35 14.95 7.45
CA PRO A 485 -11.30 14.99 5.99
C PRO A 485 -12.35 15.94 5.38
N TYR A 486 -13.28 16.46 6.18
CA TYR A 486 -14.29 17.44 5.76
C TYR A 486 -13.92 18.88 6.16
N GLY A 487 -12.78 19.08 6.82
CA GLY A 487 -12.41 20.36 7.44
C GLY A 487 -13.30 20.70 8.65
N ASP A 488 -13.45 22.00 8.91
CA ASP A 488 -14.27 22.52 10.02
C ASP A 488 -15.40 23.44 9.53
N LEU A 489 -16.38 23.67 10.40
CA LEU A 489 -17.57 24.48 10.10
C LEU A 489 -17.21 25.95 9.75
N GLU A 490 -16.22 26.54 10.42
CA GLU A 490 -15.79 27.93 10.20
C GLU A 490 -15.19 28.14 8.80
N SER A 491 -14.35 27.19 8.36
CA SER A 491 -13.76 27.15 7.04
C SER A 491 -14.85 26.98 5.98
N LEU A 492 -15.80 26.06 6.18
CA LEU A 492 -16.89 25.80 5.24
C LEU A 492 -17.78 27.02 5.01
N GLN A 493 -18.09 27.77 6.06
CA GLN A 493 -18.88 29.00 5.97
C GLN A 493 -18.23 30.07 5.10
N THR A 494 -16.90 30.11 5.04
CA THR A 494 -16.15 31.22 4.43
C THR A 494 -15.50 30.87 3.08
N ILE A 495 -15.68 29.66 2.57
CA ILE A 495 -15.14 29.26 1.26
C ILE A 495 -15.87 30.00 0.14
N SER A 496 -15.09 30.75 -0.63
CA SER A 496 -15.56 31.52 -1.79
C SER A 496 -15.65 30.68 -3.07
N ARG A 497 -16.40 31.15 -4.06
CA ARG A 497 -16.48 30.51 -5.39
C ARG A 497 -15.13 30.51 -6.11
N GLN A 498 -14.32 31.55 -5.93
CA GLN A 498 -12.96 31.62 -6.47
C GLN A 498 -12.03 30.59 -5.81
N GLU A 499 -12.17 30.37 -4.50
CA GLU A 499 -11.43 29.32 -3.80
C GLU A 499 -11.81 27.92 -4.29
N LEU A 500 -13.10 27.66 -4.56
CA LEU A 500 -13.55 26.41 -5.18
C LEU A 500 -12.99 26.22 -6.60
N ALA A 501 -12.97 27.27 -7.42
CA ALA A 501 -12.37 27.20 -8.76
C ALA A 501 -10.86 26.86 -8.70
N LYS A 502 -10.13 27.42 -7.72
CA LYS A 502 -8.73 27.08 -7.47
C LYS A 502 -8.58 25.63 -6.96
N ALA A 503 -9.46 25.19 -6.06
CA ALA A 503 -9.48 23.82 -5.58
C ALA A 503 -9.70 22.83 -6.73
N TYR A 504 -10.59 23.16 -7.68
CA TYR A 504 -10.84 22.36 -8.88
C TYR A 504 -9.61 22.24 -9.78
N GLN A 505 -8.91 23.36 -10.05
CA GLN A 505 -7.65 23.33 -10.80
C GLN A 505 -6.58 22.47 -10.10
N THR A 506 -6.50 22.58 -8.76
CA THR A 506 -5.57 21.79 -7.95
C THR A 506 -5.89 20.30 -8.03
N LEU A 507 -7.18 19.93 -7.88
CA LEU A 507 -7.67 18.55 -7.98
C LEU A 507 -7.23 17.91 -9.30
N LEU A 508 -7.51 18.58 -10.43
CA LEU A 508 -7.28 17.99 -11.74
C LEU A 508 -5.81 18.00 -12.18
N SER A 509 -4.99 18.98 -11.80
CA SER A 509 -3.63 19.14 -12.37
C SER A 509 -2.47 18.86 -11.42
N GLN A 510 -2.67 19.02 -10.10
CA GLN A 510 -1.58 18.95 -9.11
C GLN A 510 -1.68 17.74 -8.19
N CYS A 511 -2.88 17.17 -8.01
CA CYS A 511 -3.07 16.02 -7.13
C CYS A 511 -2.52 14.75 -7.76
N SER A 512 -1.89 13.90 -6.94
CA SER A 512 -1.71 12.50 -7.28
C SER A 512 -3.08 11.88 -7.47
N ALA A 513 -3.22 11.01 -8.46
CA ALA A 513 -4.49 10.33 -8.67
C ALA A 513 -4.26 8.95 -9.26
N SER A 514 -5.22 8.05 -9.05
CA SER A 514 -5.26 6.70 -9.58
C SER A 514 -6.69 6.36 -10.01
N ILE A 515 -6.83 5.59 -11.08
CA ILE A 515 -8.12 5.11 -11.56
C ILE A 515 -8.18 3.59 -11.43
N TYR A 516 -9.28 3.07 -10.89
CA TYR A 516 -9.53 1.63 -10.79
C TYR A 516 -10.82 1.30 -11.53
N LEU A 517 -10.73 0.34 -12.45
CA LEU A 517 -11.85 -0.22 -13.19
C LEU A 517 -12.04 -1.66 -12.77
N GLY A 518 -13.26 -2.04 -12.39
CA GLY A 518 -13.59 -3.40 -12.00
C GLY A 518 -14.81 -3.93 -12.74
N GLY A 519 -14.79 -5.24 -13.01
CA GLY A 519 -15.86 -5.94 -13.71
C GLY A 519 -15.41 -6.42 -15.08
N SER A 520 -16.38 -6.69 -15.96
CA SER A 520 -16.08 -7.15 -17.31
C SER A 520 -15.86 -5.97 -18.24
N ILE A 521 -14.58 -5.61 -18.40
CA ILE A 521 -14.13 -4.47 -19.19
C ILE A 521 -13.59 -4.99 -20.53
N ASP A 522 -14.29 -4.71 -21.62
CA ASP A 522 -13.79 -4.99 -22.97
C ASP A 522 -12.84 -3.90 -23.48
N ALA A 523 -12.19 -4.18 -24.62
CA ALA A 523 -11.18 -3.29 -25.19
C ALA A 523 -11.76 -1.94 -25.62
N ASP A 524 -12.98 -1.91 -26.13
CA ASP A 524 -13.63 -0.70 -26.63
C ASP A 524 -14.00 0.24 -25.48
N LEU A 525 -14.59 -0.30 -24.41
CA LEU A 525 -14.88 0.44 -23.18
C LEU A 525 -13.59 0.96 -22.53
N LEU A 526 -12.54 0.13 -22.46
CA LEU A 526 -11.25 0.57 -21.93
C LEU A 526 -10.70 1.73 -22.76
N GLU A 527 -10.69 1.65 -24.09
CA GLU A 527 -10.19 2.74 -24.92
C GLU A 527 -11.06 4.01 -24.82
N ALA A 528 -12.38 3.90 -24.68
CA ALA A 528 -13.27 5.04 -24.44
C ALA A 528 -12.89 5.75 -23.12
N CYS A 529 -12.73 5.01 -22.03
CA CYS A 529 -12.26 5.55 -20.76
C CYS A 529 -10.87 6.18 -20.91
N LEU A 530 -9.91 5.50 -21.54
CA LEU A 530 -8.56 6.03 -21.78
C LEU A 530 -8.59 7.32 -22.62
N ALA A 531 -9.51 7.44 -23.59
CA ALA A 531 -9.67 8.65 -24.39
C ALA A 531 -10.16 9.85 -23.56
N ARG A 532 -11.08 9.62 -22.60
CA ARG A 532 -11.51 10.66 -21.65
C ARG A 532 -10.39 11.05 -20.68
N ILE A 533 -9.63 10.07 -20.17
CA ILE A 533 -8.49 10.29 -19.27
C ILE A 533 -7.39 11.12 -19.94
N ARG A 534 -7.17 10.99 -21.26
CA ARG A 534 -6.22 11.83 -22.02
C ARG A 534 -6.58 13.32 -22.03
N GLN A 535 -7.83 13.67 -21.72
CA GLN A 535 -8.28 15.06 -21.63
C GLN A 535 -7.94 15.69 -20.28
N LEU A 536 -7.46 14.90 -19.30
CA LEU A 536 -6.98 15.45 -18.03
C LEU A 536 -5.84 16.44 -18.27
N PRO A 537 -5.86 17.59 -17.58
CA PRO A 537 -4.78 18.56 -17.67
C PRO A 537 -3.42 17.92 -17.36
N VAL A 538 -2.43 18.21 -18.20
CA VAL A 538 -1.03 17.88 -17.91
C VAL A 538 -0.55 18.89 -16.88
N GLY A 539 -0.23 18.40 -15.68
CA GLY A 539 0.33 19.21 -14.60
C GLY A 539 1.41 18.46 -13.84
N GLU A 540 2.19 19.20 -13.06
CA GLU A 540 3.19 18.64 -12.17
C GLU A 540 2.51 18.03 -10.95
N ARG A 541 2.03 16.79 -11.10
CA ARG A 541 1.35 16.07 -10.02
C ARG A 541 2.35 15.73 -8.92
N VAL A 542 2.00 16.06 -7.68
CA VAL A 542 2.74 15.62 -6.49
C VAL A 542 2.69 14.09 -6.46
N LYS A 543 3.84 13.42 -6.52
CA LYS A 543 3.88 11.96 -6.41
C LYS A 543 3.59 11.56 -4.95
N VAL A 544 2.58 10.73 -4.74
CA VAL A 544 2.37 10.03 -3.46
C VAL A 544 2.93 8.62 -3.62
N ARG A 545 4.07 8.31 -3.00
CA ARG A 545 4.70 6.98 -3.08
C ARG A 545 4.13 6.04 -2.00
N PRO A 546 4.04 4.71 -2.26
CA PRO A 546 3.57 3.74 -1.26
C PRO A 546 4.43 3.64 0.01
N SER A 547 5.68 4.08 -0.05
CA SER A 547 6.61 4.21 1.09
C SER A 547 6.56 5.59 1.78
N GLU A 548 5.81 6.53 1.19
CA GLU A 548 5.66 7.90 1.64
C GLU A 548 4.20 8.16 2.05
N ARG A 549 3.53 7.25 2.77
CA ARG A 549 2.49 7.49 3.82
C ARG A 549 1.36 6.44 3.81
N PRO A 550 0.65 6.22 4.94
CA PRO A 550 0.42 7.08 6.11
C PRO A 550 1.66 7.58 6.83
N SER A 551 1.74 8.87 7.18
CA SER A 551 2.94 9.42 7.82
C SER A 551 3.25 8.66 9.12
N PRO A 552 4.54 8.41 9.43
CA PRO A 552 4.90 8.04 10.80
C PRO A 552 4.24 9.03 11.75
N PHE A 553 3.61 8.46 12.76
CA PHE A 553 2.92 9.20 13.78
C PHE A 553 3.71 9.03 15.08
N ASP A 554 4.36 10.10 15.52
CA ASP A 554 4.81 10.21 16.89
C ASP A 554 3.65 10.77 17.70
N PRO A 555 3.19 10.11 18.77
CA PRO A 555 2.13 10.65 19.60
C PRO A 555 2.52 11.95 20.31
N ALA A 556 1.51 12.66 20.80
CA ALA A 556 1.72 13.78 21.71
C ALA A 556 2.18 13.23 23.07
N GLU A 557 2.56 14.13 23.98
CA GLU A 557 2.71 13.73 25.37
C GLU A 557 1.41 13.07 25.89
N PRO A 558 1.52 12.12 26.83
CA PRO A 558 0.35 11.49 27.43
C PRO A 558 -0.67 12.54 27.88
N SER A 559 -1.93 12.35 27.50
CA SER A 559 -2.98 13.36 27.68
C SER A 559 -4.29 12.75 28.17
N ALA A 560 -4.98 13.50 29.01
CA ALA A 560 -6.27 13.11 29.57
C ALA A 560 -7.28 14.23 29.32
N GLY A 561 -8.49 13.89 28.86
CA GLY A 561 -9.56 14.83 28.55
C GLY A 561 -10.86 14.40 29.21
N LEU A 562 -11.50 15.32 29.91
CA LEU A 562 -12.81 15.11 30.53
C LEU A 562 -13.75 16.24 30.08
N GLU A 563 -14.83 15.87 29.40
CA GLU A 563 -15.87 16.81 29.04
C GLU A 563 -17.20 16.39 29.69
N LYS A 564 -17.89 17.34 30.33
CA LYS A 564 -19.20 17.12 30.94
C LYS A 564 -20.28 17.72 30.05
N ARG A 565 -21.27 16.92 29.66
CA ARG A 565 -22.43 17.35 28.85
C ARG A 565 -23.71 16.69 29.37
N MET A 566 -24.86 17.17 28.90
CA MET A 566 -26.12 16.44 29.10
C MET A 566 -26.12 15.18 28.22
N VAL A 567 -25.75 14.04 28.83
CA VAL A 567 -25.71 12.72 28.21
C VAL A 567 -26.26 11.67 29.17
N GLU A 568 -27.03 10.71 28.64
CA GLU A 568 -27.54 9.56 29.41
C GLU A 568 -26.46 8.47 29.60
N GLN A 569 -25.52 8.40 28.65
CA GLN A 569 -24.41 7.45 28.65
C GLN A 569 -23.09 8.21 28.58
N ALA A 570 -22.18 7.87 29.48
CA ALA A 570 -20.80 8.31 29.39
C ALA A 570 -20.09 7.54 28.25
N ARG A 571 -19.15 8.21 27.58
CA ARG A 571 -18.32 7.65 26.51
C ARG A 571 -16.86 7.68 26.96
N ILE A 572 -16.20 6.53 26.88
CA ILE A 572 -14.77 6.37 27.14
C ILE A 572 -14.09 6.06 25.81
N VAL A 573 -12.99 6.76 25.53
CA VAL A 573 -12.12 6.47 24.38
C VAL A 573 -10.67 6.47 24.84
N LEU A 574 -10.02 5.32 24.71
CA LEU A 574 -8.61 5.11 25.03
C LEU A 574 -7.82 4.93 23.74
N ALA A 575 -6.75 5.69 23.56
CA ALA A 575 -5.86 5.60 22.41
C ALA A 575 -4.49 5.09 22.84
N TYR A 576 -4.10 3.94 22.29
CA TYR A 576 -2.83 3.26 22.52
C TYR A 576 -1.94 3.38 21.27
N GLN A 577 -0.65 3.61 21.51
CA GLN A 577 0.41 3.48 20.50
C GLN A 577 1.13 2.13 20.64
N GLY A 578 2.01 1.81 19.69
CA GLY A 578 2.90 0.64 19.79
C GLY A 578 2.56 -0.49 18.82
N LEU A 579 1.55 -0.31 17.95
CA LEU A 579 1.32 -1.23 16.85
C LEU A 579 2.40 -1.06 15.77
N PRO A 580 2.66 -2.11 14.96
CA PRO A 580 3.61 -2.01 13.86
C PRO A 580 3.16 -0.99 12.79
N PRO A 581 4.09 -0.45 12.00
CA PRO A 581 3.77 0.36 10.81
C PRO A 581 2.84 -0.38 9.84
N TYR A 582 1.99 0.36 9.12
CA TYR A 582 0.99 -0.16 8.16
C TYR A 582 1.56 -1.11 7.09
N PHE A 583 2.82 -0.94 6.70
CA PHE A 583 3.47 -1.78 5.71
C PHE A 583 4.05 -3.08 6.29
N SER A 584 4.22 -3.15 7.62
CA SER A 584 4.96 -4.23 8.27
C SER A 584 4.24 -5.56 8.10
N HIS A 585 5.00 -6.63 7.87
CA HIS A 585 4.46 -7.99 7.83
C HIS A 585 3.63 -8.36 9.07
N ARG A 586 3.93 -7.78 10.24
CA ARG A 586 3.26 -8.01 11.54
C ARG A 586 1.85 -7.41 11.67
N THR A 587 1.35 -6.65 10.70
CA THR A 587 0.00 -6.05 10.78
C THR A 587 -1.14 -7.07 10.86
N ILE A 588 -0.90 -8.33 10.48
CA ILE A 588 -1.88 -9.41 10.66
C ILE A 588 -1.98 -9.80 12.13
N ALA A 589 -0.86 -9.88 12.86
CA ALA A 589 -0.90 -10.07 14.31
C ALA A 589 -1.59 -8.89 15.03
N ALA A 590 -1.50 -7.66 14.51
CA ALA A 590 -2.29 -6.52 15.02
C ALA A 590 -3.79 -6.71 14.78
N THR A 591 -4.17 -7.37 13.68
CA THR A 591 -5.57 -7.71 13.40
C THR A 591 -6.07 -8.79 14.37
N PHE A 592 -5.26 -9.80 14.70
CA PHE A 592 -5.57 -10.75 15.78
C PHE A 592 -5.74 -10.06 17.12
N LEU A 593 -4.80 -9.20 17.51
CA LEU A 593 -4.86 -8.46 18.75
C LEU A 593 -6.16 -7.65 18.86
N ASN A 594 -6.50 -6.90 17.81
CA ASN A 594 -7.76 -6.16 17.75
C ASN A 594 -8.97 -7.09 17.91
N SER A 595 -9.06 -8.15 17.10
CA SER A 595 -10.19 -9.10 17.14
C SER A 595 -10.34 -9.81 18.49
N MET A 596 -9.24 -10.23 19.11
CA MET A 596 -9.26 -10.89 20.42
C MET A 596 -9.62 -9.92 21.55
N LEU A 597 -9.16 -8.67 21.47
CA LEU A 597 -9.42 -7.65 22.48
C LEU A 597 -10.87 -7.16 22.42
N GLY A 598 -11.29 -6.58 21.30
CA GLY A 598 -12.59 -5.91 21.20
C GLY A 598 -13.18 -5.80 19.80
N GLY A 599 -12.54 -6.37 18.77
CA GLY A 599 -12.95 -6.20 17.38
C GLY A 599 -14.16 -7.06 16.97
N ASP A 600 -14.43 -8.14 17.69
CA ASP A 600 -15.47 -9.11 17.37
C ASP A 600 -16.41 -9.39 18.56
N ALA A 601 -17.56 -10.01 18.31
CA ALA A 601 -18.55 -10.35 19.32
C ALA A 601 -18.08 -11.44 20.32
N HIS A 602 -17.06 -12.22 19.99
CA HIS A 602 -16.45 -13.22 20.89
C HIS A 602 -15.19 -12.72 21.60
N SER A 603 -14.89 -11.43 21.50
CA SER A 603 -13.72 -10.79 22.08
C SER A 603 -13.78 -10.67 23.61
N LEU A 604 -12.64 -10.46 24.26
CA LEU A 604 -12.55 -10.33 25.71
C LEU A 604 -13.37 -9.15 26.25
N LEU A 605 -13.30 -7.99 25.59
CA LEU A 605 -14.07 -6.82 26.00
C LEU A 605 -15.57 -7.07 25.87
N PHE A 606 -16.02 -7.68 24.77
CA PHE A 606 -17.43 -7.97 24.56
C PHE A 606 -17.95 -9.00 25.59
N ASP A 607 -17.28 -10.14 25.70
CA ASP A 607 -17.71 -11.24 26.58
C ASP A 607 -17.59 -10.89 28.07
N VAL A 608 -16.50 -10.24 28.48
CA VAL A 608 -16.23 -9.99 29.90
C VAL A 608 -16.85 -8.67 30.35
N VAL A 609 -16.47 -7.55 29.74
CA VAL A 609 -16.85 -6.21 30.23
C VAL A 609 -18.32 -5.91 29.99
N ARG A 610 -18.85 -6.30 28.82
CA ARG A 610 -20.27 -6.10 28.47
C ARG A 610 -21.16 -7.22 28.97
N GLU A 611 -20.93 -8.48 28.57
CA GLU A 611 -21.88 -9.56 28.87
C GLU A 611 -21.79 -10.05 30.32
N LYS A 612 -20.60 -10.46 30.80
CA LYS A 612 -20.45 -11.03 32.15
C LYS A 612 -20.53 -10.00 33.28
N MET A 613 -19.89 -8.85 33.11
CA MET A 613 -19.83 -7.81 34.15
C MET A 613 -20.97 -6.79 34.05
N GLY A 614 -21.64 -6.67 32.91
CA GLY A 614 -22.73 -5.71 32.72
C GLY A 614 -22.30 -4.25 32.93
N LEU A 615 -21.03 -3.92 32.67
CA LEU A 615 -20.48 -2.59 32.91
C LEU A 615 -20.75 -1.63 31.75
N ALA A 616 -20.74 -2.15 30.51
CA ALA A 616 -20.87 -1.36 29.30
C ALA A 616 -22.06 -1.80 28.43
N TYR A 617 -22.76 -0.83 27.85
CA TYR A 617 -23.77 -1.06 26.80
C TYR A 617 -23.12 -1.44 25.47
N SER A 618 -21.96 -0.84 25.20
CA SER A 618 -21.14 -1.08 24.02
C SER A 618 -19.69 -0.99 24.42
N VAL A 619 -18.86 -1.94 24.01
CA VAL A 619 -17.41 -1.88 24.18
C VAL A 619 -16.77 -2.60 23.00
N PHE A 620 -15.77 -1.98 22.38
CA PHE A 620 -15.07 -2.55 21.24
C PHE A 620 -13.72 -1.89 21.04
N SER A 621 -12.87 -2.51 20.24
CA SER A 621 -11.58 -1.95 19.83
C SER A 621 -11.51 -1.81 18.32
N SER A 622 -10.71 -0.85 17.88
CA SER A 622 -10.39 -0.66 16.47
C SER A 622 -8.93 -0.25 16.32
N HIS A 623 -8.20 -0.88 15.40
CA HIS A 623 -6.86 -0.42 15.06
C HIS A 623 -6.88 0.48 13.83
N LEU A 624 -6.29 1.66 13.97
CA LEU A 624 -6.06 2.58 12.85
C LEU A 624 -4.67 2.31 12.30
N ARG A 625 -4.61 1.49 11.24
CA ARG A 625 -3.34 1.13 10.55
C ARG A 625 -2.51 2.35 10.17
N SER A 626 -3.18 3.42 9.75
CA SER A 626 -2.52 4.64 9.32
C SER A 626 -1.83 5.42 10.42
N LEU A 627 -2.18 5.16 11.68
CA LEU A 627 -1.58 5.81 12.84
C LEU A 627 -0.72 4.85 13.67
N SER A 628 -0.67 3.56 13.28
CA SER A 628 -0.07 2.50 14.10
C SER A 628 -0.58 2.54 15.55
N ALA A 629 -1.89 2.76 15.68
CA ALA A 629 -2.56 2.99 16.96
C ALA A 629 -3.80 2.11 17.12
N MET A 630 -4.12 1.78 18.37
CA MET A 630 -5.34 1.08 18.74
C MET A 630 -6.23 1.98 19.58
N PHE A 631 -7.52 2.00 19.28
CA PHE A 631 -8.53 2.71 20.02
C PHE A 631 -9.45 1.71 20.69
N ILE A 632 -9.78 1.93 21.96
CA ILE A 632 -10.81 1.20 22.69
C ILE A 632 -11.92 2.19 23.02
N MET A 633 -13.15 1.85 22.66
CA MET A 633 -14.33 2.69 22.88
C MET A 633 -15.34 1.96 23.74
N ALA A 634 -15.88 2.64 24.75
CA ALA A 634 -16.93 2.12 25.60
C ALA A 634 -18.05 3.14 25.83
N GLY A 635 -19.29 2.65 25.92
CA GLY A 635 -20.47 3.37 26.35
C GLY A 635 -20.99 2.78 27.64
N VAL A 636 -21.03 3.56 28.71
CA VAL A 636 -21.31 3.12 30.09
C VAL A 636 -22.27 4.09 30.78
N THR A 637 -22.83 3.70 31.93
CA THR A 637 -23.47 4.70 32.80
C THR A 637 -22.40 5.56 33.49
N PRO A 638 -22.66 6.85 33.77
CA PRO A 638 -21.67 7.75 34.36
C PRO A 638 -21.00 7.25 35.65
N GLU A 639 -21.71 6.46 36.47
CA GLU A 639 -21.23 5.94 37.74
C GLU A 639 -20.25 4.77 37.56
N LYS A 640 -20.33 4.08 36.42
CA LYS A 640 -19.54 2.87 36.11
C LYS A 640 -18.24 3.17 35.35
N VAL A 641 -17.90 4.44 35.13
CA VAL A 641 -16.72 4.83 34.33
C VAL A 641 -15.43 4.24 34.91
N ASN A 642 -15.20 4.38 36.21
CA ASN A 642 -14.00 3.84 36.88
C ASN A 642 -13.91 2.31 36.78
N ASP A 643 -15.01 1.62 37.07
CA ASP A 643 -15.07 0.16 37.00
C ASP A 643 -14.82 -0.35 35.58
N ALA A 644 -15.37 0.33 34.58
CA ALA A 644 -15.16 0.00 33.18
C ALA A 644 -13.72 0.23 32.72
N LEU A 645 -13.09 1.34 33.12
CA LEU A 645 -11.68 1.61 32.81
C LEU A 645 -10.77 0.51 33.36
N LYS A 646 -10.96 0.15 34.63
CA LYS A 646 -10.21 -0.93 35.27
C LYS A 646 -10.44 -2.28 34.58
N ALA A 647 -11.69 -2.62 34.28
CA ALA A 647 -12.02 -3.87 33.61
C ALA A 647 -11.40 -3.97 32.20
N ILE A 648 -11.34 -2.87 31.45
CA ILE A 648 -10.68 -2.78 30.14
C ILE A 648 -9.17 -3.00 30.28
N GLN A 649 -8.53 -2.33 31.24
CA GLN A 649 -7.09 -2.51 31.52
C GLN A 649 -6.78 -3.94 31.94
N ASP A 650 -7.61 -4.55 32.79
CA ASP A 650 -7.45 -5.95 33.19
C ASP A 650 -7.49 -6.90 31.99
N GLN A 651 -8.41 -6.69 31.03
CA GLN A 651 -8.47 -7.54 29.83
C GLN A 651 -7.25 -7.35 28.92
N LEU A 652 -6.73 -6.12 28.81
CA LEU A 652 -5.51 -5.86 28.05
C LEU A 652 -4.29 -6.54 28.71
N SER A 653 -4.17 -6.42 30.04
CA SER A 653 -3.10 -7.07 30.82
C SER A 653 -3.12 -8.60 30.69
N ARG A 654 -4.31 -9.21 30.64
CA ARG A 654 -4.46 -10.65 30.37
C ARG A 654 -3.89 -11.06 29.00
N LEU A 655 -4.16 -10.27 27.95
CA LEU A 655 -3.55 -10.53 26.64
C LEU A 655 -2.03 -10.38 26.66
N THR A 656 -1.52 -9.38 27.37
CA THR A 656 -0.08 -9.11 27.54
C THR A 656 0.67 -10.30 28.12
N ILE A 657 0.11 -10.96 29.14
CA ILE A 657 0.73 -12.13 29.78
C ILE A 657 0.36 -13.47 29.13
N GLY A 658 -0.46 -13.46 28.06
CA GLY A 658 -0.93 -14.68 27.39
C GLY A 658 -2.00 -15.47 28.16
N ASP A 659 -2.70 -14.83 29.10
CA ASP A 659 -3.79 -15.44 29.87
C ASP A 659 -5.11 -15.43 29.07
N PHE A 660 -5.19 -16.27 28.04
CA PHE A 660 -6.42 -16.52 27.30
C PHE A 660 -6.53 -17.98 26.87
N ASP A 661 -7.77 -18.44 26.71
CA ASP A 661 -8.04 -19.78 26.19
C ASP A 661 -7.61 -19.87 24.72
N ARG A 662 -6.90 -20.95 24.37
CA ARG A 662 -6.53 -21.28 22.99
C ARG A 662 -7.73 -21.27 22.04
N SER A 663 -8.93 -21.62 22.54
CA SER A 663 -10.15 -21.57 21.74
C SER A 663 -10.51 -20.15 21.26
N LEU A 664 -10.12 -19.10 22.00
CA LEU A 664 -10.31 -17.69 21.59
C LEU A 664 -9.45 -17.37 20.36
N PHE A 665 -8.19 -17.78 20.37
CA PHE A 665 -7.27 -17.60 19.25
C PHE A 665 -7.77 -18.34 18.01
N GLU A 666 -8.20 -19.59 18.15
CA GLU A 666 -8.70 -20.41 17.04
C GLU A 666 -10.01 -19.86 16.43
N ARG A 667 -10.95 -19.37 17.27
CA ARG A 667 -12.16 -18.69 16.78
C ARG A 667 -11.80 -17.41 16.04
N THR A 668 -10.85 -16.63 16.56
CA THR A 668 -10.38 -15.40 15.91
C THR A 668 -9.75 -15.68 14.57
N ALA A 669 -8.89 -16.71 14.46
CA ALA A 669 -8.30 -17.12 13.18
C ALA A 669 -9.37 -17.44 12.14
N ARG A 670 -10.43 -18.18 12.51
CA ARG A 670 -11.56 -18.50 11.62
C ARG A 670 -12.36 -17.26 11.19
N MET A 671 -12.55 -16.30 12.09
CA MET A 671 -13.25 -15.05 11.77
C MET A 671 -12.44 -14.20 10.79
N ILE A 672 -11.13 -14.07 11.01
CA ILE A 672 -10.24 -13.36 10.09
C ILE A 672 -10.17 -14.08 8.74
N GLU A 673 -10.09 -15.41 8.72
CA GLU A 673 -10.15 -16.21 7.49
C GLU A 673 -11.44 -15.93 6.71
N THR A 674 -12.58 -15.94 7.40
CA THR A 674 -13.89 -15.63 6.79
C THR A 674 -13.90 -14.22 6.19
N GLY A 675 -13.35 -13.23 6.92
CA GLY A 675 -13.23 -11.86 6.42
C GLY A 675 -12.31 -11.73 5.19
N ILE A 676 -11.21 -12.49 5.13
CA ILE A 676 -10.34 -12.53 3.94
C ILE A 676 -11.08 -13.15 2.74
N LEU A 677 -11.85 -14.21 2.97
CA LEU A 677 -12.60 -14.89 1.91
C LEU A 677 -13.75 -14.02 1.38
N SER A 678 -14.44 -13.28 2.25
CA SER A 678 -15.60 -12.47 1.86
C SER A 678 -15.27 -11.23 1.04
N VAL A 679 -14.01 -10.73 1.06
CA VAL A 679 -13.57 -9.61 0.20
C VAL A 679 -13.84 -9.89 -1.28
N ASN A 680 -13.80 -11.17 -1.69
CA ASN A 680 -14.01 -11.59 -3.06
C ASN A 680 -15.50 -11.79 -3.42
N ASP A 681 -16.43 -11.52 -2.50
CA ASP A 681 -17.86 -11.71 -2.74
C ASP A 681 -18.54 -10.47 -3.32
N ASP A 682 -17.89 -9.31 -3.24
CA ASP A 682 -18.41 -8.06 -3.80
C ASP A 682 -17.32 -7.24 -4.52
N LEU A 683 -17.67 -6.67 -5.66
CA LEU A 683 -16.73 -5.95 -6.53
C LEU A 683 -16.13 -4.72 -5.84
N SER A 684 -16.91 -4.02 -5.03
CA SER A 684 -16.50 -2.78 -4.35
C SER A 684 -15.43 -3.05 -3.31
N SER A 685 -15.56 -4.10 -2.49
CA SER A 685 -14.56 -4.58 -1.53
C SER A 685 -13.31 -5.07 -2.24
N MET A 686 -13.44 -5.77 -3.36
CA MET A 686 -12.28 -6.14 -4.17
C MET A 686 -11.52 -4.89 -4.61
N LEU A 687 -12.19 -3.90 -5.22
CA LEU A 687 -11.56 -2.66 -5.67
C LEU A 687 -10.96 -1.85 -4.52
N ALA A 688 -11.67 -1.72 -3.40
CA ALA A 688 -11.19 -1.03 -2.20
C ALA A 688 -9.94 -1.73 -1.63
N HIS A 689 -9.95 -3.06 -1.55
CA HIS A 689 -8.79 -3.85 -1.11
C HIS A 689 -7.57 -3.61 -2.02
N GLN A 690 -7.76 -3.58 -3.34
CA GLN A 690 -6.69 -3.26 -4.28
C GLN A 690 -6.19 -1.81 -4.10
N MET A 691 -7.11 -0.85 -3.96
CA MET A 691 -6.79 0.57 -3.76
C MET A 691 -5.93 0.78 -2.50
N TYR A 692 -6.35 0.21 -1.37
CA TYR A 692 -5.59 0.29 -0.11
C TYR A 692 -4.29 -0.49 -0.19
N GLY A 693 -4.27 -1.65 -0.84
CA GLY A 693 -3.05 -2.41 -1.07
C GLY A 693 -1.99 -1.63 -1.83
N HIS A 694 -2.39 -0.86 -2.86
CA HIS A 694 -1.50 0.06 -3.56
C HIS A 694 -1.06 1.24 -2.69
N LEU A 695 -2.00 1.86 -1.94
CA LEU A 695 -1.70 2.98 -1.05
C LEU A 695 -0.66 2.61 0.02
N TYR A 696 -0.86 1.48 0.70
CA TYR A 696 0.03 0.98 1.75
C TYR A 696 1.26 0.26 1.20
N GLY A 697 1.36 0.08 -0.12
CA GLY A 697 2.43 -0.66 -0.78
C GLY A 697 2.44 -2.16 -0.45
N ARG A 698 1.34 -2.72 0.03
CA ARG A 698 1.25 -4.15 0.37
C ARG A 698 0.02 -4.74 -0.31
N LEU A 699 0.19 -5.05 -1.59
CA LEU A 699 -0.78 -5.86 -2.34
C LEU A 699 -0.56 -7.33 -1.99
N MET A 700 -1.61 -7.99 -1.52
CA MET A 700 -1.62 -9.42 -1.24
C MET A 700 -2.83 -10.04 -1.93
N ASN A 701 -2.64 -11.17 -2.60
CA ASN A 701 -3.77 -11.98 -3.04
C ASN A 701 -4.32 -12.81 -1.86
N ARG A 702 -5.47 -13.45 -2.07
CA ARG A 702 -6.12 -14.29 -1.05
C ARG A 702 -5.20 -15.37 -0.48
N LYS A 703 -4.46 -16.09 -1.32
CA LYS A 703 -3.55 -17.15 -0.88
C LYS A 703 -2.49 -16.60 0.06
N GLU A 704 -1.85 -15.48 -0.31
CA GLU A 704 -0.85 -14.83 0.52
C GLU A 704 -1.42 -14.35 1.86
N SER A 705 -2.63 -13.79 1.85
CA SER A 705 -3.31 -13.34 3.08
C SER A 705 -3.61 -14.49 4.01
N LEU A 706 -4.05 -15.64 3.48
CA LEU A 706 -4.30 -16.87 4.25
C LEU A 706 -3.01 -17.50 4.78
N ASP A 707 -1.94 -17.53 3.99
CA ASP A 707 -0.65 -18.06 4.43
C ASP A 707 -0.06 -17.20 5.56
N ALA A 708 -0.22 -15.88 5.48
CA ALA A 708 0.25 -14.96 6.49
C ALA A 708 -0.64 -14.95 7.75
N LEU A 709 -1.95 -15.22 7.60
CA LEU A 709 -2.85 -15.53 8.72
C LEU A 709 -2.39 -16.77 9.48
N ARG A 710 -2.06 -17.85 8.77
CA ARG A 710 -1.63 -19.14 9.36
C ARG A 710 -0.28 -19.08 10.05
N SER A 711 0.56 -18.09 9.76
CA SER A 711 1.87 -17.94 10.40
C SER A 711 1.82 -17.25 11.75
N VAL A 712 0.71 -16.60 12.12
CA VAL A 712 0.62 -15.86 13.39
C VAL A 712 0.55 -16.83 14.57
N THR A 713 1.30 -16.54 15.63
CA THR A 713 1.27 -17.33 16.87
C THR A 713 0.64 -16.56 18.04
N PRO A 714 0.12 -17.24 19.07
CA PRO A 714 -0.36 -16.60 20.30
C PRO A 714 0.68 -15.70 20.95
N GLU A 715 1.94 -16.13 20.96
CA GLU A 715 3.06 -15.38 21.56
C GLU A 715 3.33 -14.06 20.83
N GLU A 716 3.22 -14.03 19.50
CA GLU A 716 3.33 -12.80 18.71
C GLU A 716 2.21 -11.80 19.06
N VAL A 717 1.00 -12.29 19.31
CA VAL A 717 -0.14 -11.44 19.72
C VAL A 717 0.10 -10.86 21.12
N SER A 718 0.56 -11.69 22.06
CA SER A 718 0.90 -11.23 23.42
C SER A 718 2.06 -10.25 23.43
N GLN A 719 3.13 -10.51 22.67
CA GLN A 719 4.25 -9.58 22.51
C GLN A 719 3.79 -8.24 21.94
N MET A 720 2.84 -8.26 21.00
CA MET A 720 2.26 -7.05 20.45
C MET A 720 1.40 -6.29 21.47
N ALA A 721 0.63 -7.01 22.29
CA ALA A 721 -0.11 -6.43 23.41
C ALA A 721 0.83 -5.76 24.43
N SER A 722 1.96 -6.40 24.76
CA SER A 722 2.97 -5.84 25.67
C SER A 722 3.61 -4.55 25.14
N GLY A 723 3.66 -4.39 23.81
CA GLY A 723 4.18 -3.18 23.17
C GLY A 723 3.22 -1.99 23.21
N LEU A 724 1.95 -2.20 23.62
CA LEU A 724 0.97 -1.13 23.65
C LEU A 724 1.19 -0.21 24.84
N ARG A 725 1.24 1.09 24.55
CA ARG A 725 1.33 2.13 25.55
C ARG A 725 0.13 3.06 25.40
N LEU A 726 -0.62 3.27 26.48
CA LEU A 726 -1.68 4.27 26.49
C LEU A 726 -1.06 5.65 26.18
N VAL A 727 -1.76 6.50 25.45
CA VAL A 727 -1.30 7.87 25.16
C VAL A 727 -2.39 8.84 25.52
N THR A 728 -3.61 8.59 25.08
CA THR A 728 -4.71 9.51 25.31
C THR A 728 -5.88 8.77 25.94
N CYS A 729 -6.42 9.35 27.00
CA CYS A 729 -7.72 8.97 27.56
C CYS A 729 -8.68 10.14 27.40
N TYR A 730 -9.84 9.88 26.82
CA TYR A 730 -10.91 10.86 26.72
C TYR A 730 -12.21 10.29 27.29
N VAL A 731 -12.84 11.06 28.18
CA VAL A 731 -14.12 10.71 28.79
C VAL A 731 -15.12 11.84 28.57
N LEU A 732 -16.26 11.51 27.96
CA LEU A 732 -17.45 12.36 27.92
C LEU A 732 -18.45 11.82 28.94
N THR A 733 -18.82 12.60 29.95
CA THR A 733 -19.75 12.14 31.02
C THR A 733 -20.88 13.13 31.30
N GLY A 734 -21.83 12.73 32.13
CA GLY A 734 -22.96 13.56 32.56
C GLY A 734 -22.53 14.78 33.38
N MET A 735 -23.29 15.86 33.33
CA MET A 735 -23.00 17.08 34.13
C MET A 735 -22.95 16.82 35.63
N ASP A 736 -23.80 15.91 36.12
CA ASP A 736 -23.91 15.56 37.54
C ASP A 736 -22.95 14.42 37.97
N SER A 737 -22.01 14.01 37.11
CA SER A 737 -21.05 12.94 37.42
C SER A 737 -19.94 13.44 38.35
N ASP A 738 -19.67 12.69 39.42
CA ASP A 738 -18.56 12.93 40.36
C ASP A 738 -17.20 12.38 39.85
N PHE A 739 -17.16 11.82 38.63
CA PHE A 739 -15.93 11.29 38.05
C PHE A 739 -14.89 12.38 37.83
N ASP A 740 -13.64 12.08 38.21
CA ASP A 740 -12.45 12.88 37.92
C ASP A 740 -11.31 11.97 37.41
N LEU A 741 -10.52 12.49 36.47
CA LEU A 741 -9.42 11.78 35.81
C LEU A 741 -8.28 11.43 36.78
N THR A 742 -8.07 12.25 37.82
CA THR A 742 -7.02 12.01 38.83
C THR A 742 -7.28 10.75 39.66
N SER A 743 -8.55 10.37 39.84
CA SER A 743 -8.95 9.20 40.63
C SER A 743 -8.73 7.87 39.91
N ALA A 744 -8.48 7.90 38.60
CA ALA A 744 -8.45 6.71 37.76
C ALA A 744 -7.03 6.10 37.62
N GLY A 745 -5.97 6.77 38.11
CA GLY A 745 -4.59 6.27 38.10
C GLY A 745 -4.05 5.86 36.71
N LEU A 746 -4.68 6.33 35.63
CA LEU A 746 -4.50 5.83 34.27
C LEU A 746 -3.08 6.04 33.72
N PHE A 747 -2.33 6.98 34.31
CA PHE A 747 -0.98 7.34 33.92
C PHE A 747 0.06 7.08 35.02
N ASP A 748 -0.31 6.51 36.16
CA ASP A 748 0.61 6.32 37.29
C ASP A 748 1.70 5.26 36.96
N ASP A 749 1.41 4.32 36.05
CA ASP A 749 2.38 3.36 35.51
C ASP A 749 3.42 3.99 34.54
N PHE A 750 3.32 5.28 34.19
CA PHE A 750 4.22 5.93 33.23
C PHE A 750 5.57 6.34 33.83
N GLU A 751 5.66 6.54 35.14
CA GLU A 751 6.93 6.87 35.81
C GLU A 751 7.78 5.62 36.04
N GLU A 752 7.21 4.50 36.45
CA GLU A 752 7.97 3.26 36.73
C GLU A 752 8.54 2.60 35.46
N VAL A 753 7.84 2.66 34.31
CA VAL A 753 8.33 2.06 33.05
C VAL A 753 9.43 2.90 32.39
N ASN A 754 9.43 4.22 32.57
CA ASN A 754 10.49 5.10 32.08
C ASN A 754 11.80 4.96 32.87
N GLU A 755 11.74 4.54 34.15
CA GLU A 755 12.93 4.19 34.93
C GLU A 755 13.48 2.81 34.57
N ALA A 756 12.65 1.88 34.08
CA ALA A 756 13.09 0.57 33.63
C ALA A 756 13.65 0.54 32.18
N GLN A 757 13.45 1.62 31.40
CA GLN A 757 13.93 1.76 30.01
C GLN A 757 15.01 2.85 29.79
N LYS A 758 15.42 3.55 30.86
CA LYS A 758 16.68 4.31 30.91
C LYS A 758 17.80 3.43 31.44
#